data_AF-A0A6P1HT65-F1
#
_entry.id   AF-A0A6P1HT65-F1
#
_cell.length_a   1.000
_cell.length_b   1.000
_cell.length_c   1.000
_cell.angle_alpha   90.00
_cell.angle_beta   90.00
_cell.angle_gamma   90.00
#
_symmetry.space_group_name_H-M   'P 1'
#
loop_
_entity.id
_entity.type
_entity.pdbx_description
1 polymer ?
#
loop_
_entity_poly.entity_id
_entity_poly.type
_entity_poly.pdbx_seq_one_letter_code
_entity_poly.pdbx_strand_id
1 'polypeptide(L)'
;MGVEEEFHLIDLKTRRLTTRAPELLARLPDDAYVDELQRCVVEVNSGVFTDLADLRSDLAWHRSLLVDAAEGLGVGVAAAGSMPLALPTEMQVTGSLRYQRMLADYQMLAREQLICGTQVHVDVPDRDEAVQVANRIAPYLPVFLALSVSSPFRADGSDTGYASARTLLWLRWPSTGPAAPVSSAAEYDTLIDDLVSSGVISDPGMAYFDIRPSAKLPTLELRVCDSCPRLDTVILVAALFRALVEREVQGLRAGDKGLKIVSTMTRAALWRAARSGLEADLVDVTVPRSRPAADIVEDFVRSLRPQLEETGDWDTVLELSTAALATGSSAARQRQAFQRRNRLTDVVDQLLAETADRVSPLPEGETLVPSVHAGRSHSSVATRPRRHWAARFARRDSESELTWTGSGELDEQQLLAWRRDLHAHPELSFEERRTTRVVRDHLESLGVEPVLMPGGTGLWCDIGPETEHCIALRADLDALPITEATGLEFQSTVPGVSHACGHDAHTAMLMGAAAVLVKYPPTCRVRLIFQPGEETTPGGSVDTIAAGALEGVSKIYALHCDPNLEVGKLATRSGPITSSNASVTVRLWSQGGHTARPHLTGDLIHAGAVLITGLASVLDRRIDARTATVLTWGKVSAGQVGNSVPESGELVGTLRSASHETWANLEPLVTETIGELLAPYHVRYELSYLQGVPPVVNDPDCTADLREAIESVVGFDHLAEAEQSSGGEDFAWYLEQVPGAMARLGVWDGVGERHELHQPGFRLDERAMIHGLRTLVALTRLGDQTE
;
A
#
# COMPACT_ATOMS: atom_id res chain seq x y z
N MET A 1 3.18 40.17 4.67
CA MET A 1 3.43 38.74 4.49
C MET A 1 2.16 38.08 4.00
N GLY A 2 2.28 37.02 3.22
CA GLY A 2 1.17 36.13 2.86
C GLY A 2 1.64 34.68 2.92
N VAL A 3 0.72 33.74 3.07
CA VAL A 3 0.99 32.31 3.16
C VAL A 3 0.08 31.56 2.18
N GLU A 4 0.67 30.62 1.46
CA GLU A 4 -0.04 29.64 0.64
C GLU A 4 0.07 28.28 1.36
N GLU A 5 -1.05 27.59 1.56
CA GLU A 5 -1.12 26.27 2.20
C GLU A 5 -1.74 25.23 1.25
N GLU A 6 -1.03 24.13 1.01
CA GLU A 6 -1.56 23.00 0.25
C GLU A 6 -2.03 21.89 1.21
N PHE A 7 -3.23 21.34 0.96
CA PHE A 7 -3.86 20.30 1.78
C PHE A 7 -4.23 19.07 0.96
N HIS A 8 -4.03 17.89 1.55
CA HIS A 8 -4.54 16.63 1.03
C HIS A 8 -6.01 16.41 1.44
N LEU A 9 -6.79 15.86 0.52
CA LEU A 9 -8.18 15.45 0.77
C LEU A 9 -8.27 13.95 1.03
N ILE A 10 -8.95 13.58 2.12
CA ILE A 10 -9.02 12.22 2.64
C ILE A 10 -10.48 11.74 2.67
N ASP A 11 -10.75 10.52 2.24
CA ASP A 11 -12.06 9.90 2.49
C ASP A 11 -12.16 9.49 3.98
N LEU A 12 -13.15 10.03 4.70
CA LEU A 12 -13.29 9.80 6.14
C LEU A 12 -13.70 8.37 6.51
N LYS A 13 -14.07 7.52 5.55
CA LYS A 13 -14.33 6.10 5.80
C LYS A 13 -13.05 5.29 5.63
N THR A 14 -12.36 5.48 4.50
CA THR A 14 -11.21 4.63 4.14
C THR A 14 -9.86 5.16 4.64
N ARG A 15 -9.78 6.45 5.05
CA ARG A 15 -8.54 7.17 5.41
C ARG A 15 -7.55 7.27 4.23
N ARG A 16 -8.02 7.06 3.00
CA ARG A 16 -7.21 7.18 1.77
C ARG A 16 -7.43 8.52 1.09
N LEU A 17 -6.54 8.90 0.17
CA LEU A 17 -6.72 10.10 -0.64
C LEU A 17 -8.01 10.02 -1.48
N THR A 18 -8.68 11.15 -1.68
CA THR A 18 -9.90 11.23 -2.50
C THR A 18 -9.82 12.32 -3.55
N THR A 19 -10.34 12.07 -4.76
CA THR A 19 -10.24 12.98 -5.92
C THR A 19 -11.37 14.01 -6.00
N ARG A 20 -11.94 14.35 -4.84
CA ARG A 20 -13.17 15.16 -4.71
C ARG A 20 -12.90 16.66 -4.55
N ALA A 21 -11.70 17.15 -4.86
CA ALA A 21 -11.40 18.58 -4.84
C ALA A 21 -12.39 19.43 -5.66
N PRO A 22 -12.83 19.04 -6.88
CA PRO A 22 -13.80 19.83 -7.63
C PRO A 22 -15.17 19.96 -6.94
N GLU A 23 -15.60 18.95 -6.19
CA GLU A 23 -16.86 19.01 -5.42
C GLU A 23 -16.74 19.92 -4.20
N LEU A 24 -15.57 19.93 -3.57
CA LEU A 24 -15.26 20.76 -2.41
C LEU A 24 -15.11 22.23 -2.81
N LEU A 25 -14.33 22.52 -3.86
CA LEU A 25 -14.11 23.87 -4.38
C LEU A 25 -15.43 24.53 -4.79
N ALA A 26 -16.38 23.78 -5.35
CA ALA A 26 -17.71 24.29 -5.69
C ALA A 26 -18.55 24.77 -4.48
N ARG A 27 -18.12 24.48 -3.25
CA ARG A 27 -18.76 24.92 -1.99
C ARG A 27 -18.01 26.06 -1.29
N LEU A 28 -16.84 26.43 -1.81
CA LEU A 28 -15.94 27.42 -1.22
C LEU A 28 -15.97 28.71 -2.07
N PRO A 29 -15.62 29.86 -1.48
CA PRO A 29 -15.55 31.12 -2.23
C PRO A 29 -14.42 31.09 -3.27
N ASP A 30 -14.68 31.62 -4.48
CA ASP A 30 -13.84 31.47 -5.68
C ASP A 30 -12.47 32.21 -5.61
N ASP A 31 -12.22 33.04 -4.59
CA ASP A 31 -11.10 33.99 -4.54
C ASP A 31 -9.88 33.49 -3.75
N ALA A 32 -10.07 32.58 -2.79
CA ALA A 32 -9.00 32.11 -1.89
C ALA A 32 -8.58 30.65 -2.11
N TYR A 33 -9.40 29.85 -2.81
CA TYR A 33 -9.19 28.41 -2.97
C TYR A 33 -8.91 28.04 -4.42
N VAL A 34 -7.77 27.40 -4.67
CA VAL A 34 -7.31 27.10 -6.04
C VAL A 34 -7.18 25.59 -6.25
N ASP A 35 -7.53 25.16 -7.47
CA ASP A 35 -7.35 23.78 -7.93
C ASP A 35 -5.87 23.51 -8.20
N GLU A 36 -5.39 22.33 -7.79
CA GLU A 36 -3.99 21.94 -7.91
C GLU A 36 -3.74 20.87 -8.99
N LEU A 37 -2.48 20.52 -9.23
CA LEU A 37 -2.09 19.51 -10.23
C LEU A 37 -2.85 18.18 -10.05
N GLN A 38 -3.20 17.84 -8.82
CA GLN A 38 -3.90 16.60 -8.48
C GLN A 38 -5.25 16.89 -7.85
N ARG A 39 -6.26 16.14 -8.27
CA ARG A 39 -7.66 16.29 -7.81
C ARG A 39 -7.90 15.97 -6.33
N CYS A 40 -6.85 15.57 -5.62
CA CYS A 40 -6.84 15.27 -4.19
C CYS A 40 -6.12 16.33 -3.35
N VAL A 41 -5.76 17.47 -3.95
CA VAL A 41 -5.09 18.59 -3.27
C VAL A 41 -5.91 19.87 -3.46
N VAL A 42 -5.94 20.71 -2.44
CA VAL A 42 -6.51 22.07 -2.48
C VAL A 42 -5.47 23.05 -1.93
N GLU A 43 -5.26 24.15 -2.63
CA GLU A 43 -4.44 25.28 -2.17
C GLU A 43 -5.33 26.37 -1.56
N VAL A 44 -4.86 26.97 -0.47
CA VAL A 44 -5.48 28.10 0.22
C VAL A 44 -4.49 29.25 0.30
N ASN A 45 -4.93 30.44 -0.12
CA ASN A 45 -4.12 31.66 -0.09
C ASN A 45 -4.64 32.62 0.98
N SER A 46 -3.75 33.03 1.90
CA SER A 46 -4.08 34.04 2.92
C SER A 46 -4.20 35.44 2.32
N GLY A 47 -4.80 36.35 3.08
CA GLY A 47 -4.63 37.79 2.86
C GLY A 47 -3.17 38.25 3.05
N VAL A 48 -2.92 39.55 2.82
CA VAL A 48 -1.61 40.17 3.07
C VAL A 48 -1.64 40.91 4.41
N PHE A 49 -0.76 40.51 5.34
CA PHE A 49 -0.75 41.01 6.71
C PHE A 49 0.60 41.58 7.12
N THR A 50 0.59 42.59 7.98
CA THR A 50 1.79 43.12 8.65
C THR A 50 2.03 42.48 10.01
N ASP A 51 0.95 42.09 10.69
CA ASP A 51 0.90 41.54 12.04
C ASP A 51 0.70 40.01 12.02
N LEU A 52 1.33 39.29 12.96
CA LEU A 52 1.23 37.82 13.03
C LEU A 52 -0.13 37.33 13.57
N ALA A 53 -0.77 38.06 14.47
CA ALA A 53 -2.06 37.68 15.03
C ALA A 53 -3.17 37.76 13.98
N ASP A 54 -3.12 38.78 13.11
CA ASP A 54 -4.04 38.90 11.97
C ASP A 54 -3.84 37.75 10.98
N LEU A 55 -2.57 37.43 10.62
CA LEU A 55 -2.25 36.28 9.76
C LEU A 55 -2.75 34.96 10.37
N ARG A 56 -2.53 34.74 11.67
CA ARG A 56 -3.01 33.55 12.38
C ARG A 56 -4.52 33.44 12.34
N SER A 57 -5.22 34.55 12.57
CA SER A 57 -6.69 34.57 12.58
C SER A 57 -7.26 34.25 11.19
N ASP A 58 -6.64 34.78 10.14
CA ASP A 58 -7.03 34.53 8.74
C ASP A 58 -6.83 33.06 8.34
N LEU A 59 -5.65 32.51 8.61
CA LEU A 59 -5.35 31.10 8.33
C LEU A 59 -6.25 30.14 9.12
N ALA A 60 -6.50 30.42 10.41
CA ALA A 60 -7.41 29.63 11.23
C ALA A 60 -8.85 29.66 10.68
N TRP A 61 -9.31 30.84 10.23
CA TRP A 61 -10.62 30.98 9.60
C TRP A 61 -10.73 30.17 8.31
N HIS A 62 -9.75 30.28 7.42
CA HIS A 62 -9.72 29.54 6.17
C HIS A 62 -9.66 28.02 6.36
N ARG A 63 -8.86 27.52 7.32
CA ARG A 63 -8.80 26.10 7.67
C ARG A 63 -10.13 25.61 8.23
N SER A 64 -10.78 26.36 9.12
CA SER A 64 -12.11 26.01 9.63
C SER A 64 -13.14 25.91 8.50
N LEU A 65 -13.18 26.91 7.61
CA LEU A 65 -14.10 26.94 6.48
C LEU A 65 -13.89 25.74 5.54
N LEU A 66 -12.62 25.40 5.27
CA LEU A 66 -12.24 24.27 4.42
C LEU A 66 -12.64 22.93 5.04
N VAL A 67 -12.34 22.73 6.34
CA VAL A 67 -12.68 21.52 7.08
C VAL A 67 -14.19 21.33 7.14
N ASP A 68 -14.96 22.36 7.52
CA ASP A 68 -16.41 22.28 7.64
C ASP A 68 -17.08 21.96 6.29
N ALA A 69 -16.60 22.55 5.20
CA ALA A 69 -17.09 22.26 3.85
C ALA A 69 -16.80 20.82 3.41
N ALA A 70 -15.62 20.29 3.76
CA ALA A 70 -15.19 18.93 3.45
C ALA A 70 -15.95 17.88 4.26
N GLU A 71 -16.19 18.11 5.55
CA GLU A 71 -16.94 17.18 6.41
C GLU A 71 -18.37 16.98 5.91
N GLY A 72 -19.00 18.04 5.38
CA GLY A 72 -20.30 17.97 4.71
C GLY A 72 -20.32 17.13 3.42
N LEU A 73 -19.17 16.61 2.97
CA LEU A 73 -19.00 15.67 1.87
C LEU A 73 -18.54 14.28 2.33
N GLY A 74 -18.27 14.08 3.63
CA GLY A 74 -17.57 12.88 4.11
C GLY A 74 -16.08 12.86 3.77
N VAL A 75 -15.49 14.04 3.56
CA VAL A 75 -14.07 14.24 3.22
C VAL A 75 -13.38 14.94 4.40
N GLY A 76 -12.17 14.51 4.72
CA GLY A 76 -11.27 15.13 5.69
C GLY A 76 -10.17 15.92 4.98
N VAL A 77 -9.58 16.87 5.71
CA VAL A 77 -8.53 17.77 5.21
C VAL A 77 -7.28 17.58 6.06
N ALA A 78 -6.15 17.26 5.43
CA ALA A 78 -4.90 16.98 6.12
C ALA A 78 -3.74 17.81 5.51
N ALA A 79 -3.04 18.57 6.35
CA ALA A 79 -1.79 19.22 6.00
C ALA A 79 -0.60 18.32 6.35
N ALA A 80 0.13 17.86 5.34
CA ALA A 80 1.34 17.06 5.47
C ALA A 80 2.14 17.10 4.15
N GLY A 81 3.45 16.90 4.20
CA GLY A 81 4.28 16.87 2.99
C GLY A 81 3.95 15.70 2.05
N SER A 82 3.45 14.59 2.59
CA SER A 82 2.94 13.41 1.87
C SER A 82 2.02 12.59 2.79
N MET A 83 1.21 11.71 2.20
CA MET A 83 0.27 10.84 2.93
C MET A 83 0.65 9.34 2.85
N PRO A 84 0.46 8.55 3.92
CA PRO A 84 0.82 7.13 3.99
C PRO A 84 -0.13 6.16 3.24
N LEU A 85 -1.33 6.59 2.85
CA LEU A 85 -2.36 5.72 2.27
C LEU A 85 -2.90 6.29 0.95
N ALA A 86 -2.10 6.17 -0.12
CA ALA A 86 -2.46 6.67 -1.45
C ALA A 86 -2.29 5.58 -2.52
N LEU A 87 -3.32 5.33 -3.32
CA LEU A 87 -3.25 4.38 -4.45
C LEU A 87 -2.72 5.06 -5.73
N PRO A 88 -1.97 4.34 -6.59
CA PRO A 88 -1.55 4.85 -7.90
C PRO A 88 -2.69 5.31 -8.80
N THR A 89 -3.89 4.74 -8.66
CA THR A 89 -5.10 5.12 -9.41
C THR A 89 -5.74 6.43 -8.92
N GLU A 90 -5.43 6.89 -7.70
CA GLU A 90 -5.90 8.16 -7.13
C GLU A 90 -5.04 9.36 -7.59
N MET A 91 -3.90 9.09 -8.24
CA MET A 91 -3.01 10.09 -8.88
C MET A 91 -3.58 10.64 -10.21
N GLN A 92 -4.91 10.79 -10.33
CA GLN A 92 -5.51 11.39 -11.53
C GLN A 92 -5.25 12.90 -11.54
N VAL A 93 -4.47 13.33 -12.53
CA VAL A 93 -4.12 14.72 -12.77
C VAL A 93 -5.34 15.51 -13.24
N THR A 94 -5.47 16.76 -12.79
CA THR A 94 -6.54 17.68 -13.19
C THR A 94 -6.58 17.86 -14.71
N GLY A 95 -7.78 18.04 -15.27
CA GLY A 95 -8.03 18.06 -16.72
C GLY A 95 -7.49 19.28 -17.48
N SER A 96 -6.67 20.13 -16.87
CA SER A 96 -6.15 21.33 -17.52
C SER A 96 -5.11 20.97 -18.59
N LEU A 97 -5.10 21.71 -19.70
CA LEU A 97 -4.13 21.52 -20.80
C LEU A 97 -2.67 21.67 -20.35
N ARG A 98 -2.41 22.46 -19.29
CA ARG A 98 -1.08 22.65 -18.71
C ARG A 98 -0.58 21.36 -18.04
N TYR A 99 -1.44 20.71 -17.27
CA TYR A 99 -1.07 19.54 -16.49
C TYR A 99 -0.99 18.24 -17.33
N GLN A 100 -1.82 18.14 -18.37
CA GLN A 100 -1.69 17.06 -19.36
C GLN A 100 -0.34 17.11 -20.10
N ARG A 101 0.17 18.31 -20.39
CA ARG A 101 1.51 18.50 -20.95
C ARG A 101 2.59 18.10 -19.96
N MET A 102 2.47 18.51 -18.69
CA MET A 102 3.43 18.09 -17.65
C MET A 102 3.51 16.56 -17.50
N LEU A 103 2.37 15.85 -17.55
CA LEU A 103 2.36 14.38 -17.54
C LEU A 103 3.09 13.78 -18.77
N ALA A 104 2.89 14.36 -19.94
CA ALA A 104 3.51 13.90 -21.17
C ALA A 104 5.03 14.14 -21.17
N ASP A 105 5.48 15.27 -20.65
CA ASP A 105 6.87 15.71 -20.74
C ASP A 105 7.73 15.17 -19.58
N TYR A 106 7.19 15.09 -18.35
CA TYR A 106 7.95 14.72 -17.15
C TYR A 106 7.65 13.32 -16.61
N GLN A 107 6.63 12.64 -17.14
CA GLN A 107 6.33 11.22 -16.90
C GLN A 107 6.34 10.82 -15.41
N MET A 108 7.34 10.05 -14.98
CA MET A 108 7.49 9.54 -13.61
C MET A 108 7.44 10.65 -12.57
N LEU A 109 8.07 11.80 -12.83
CA LEU A 109 8.12 12.91 -11.86
C LEU A 109 6.73 13.51 -11.62
N ALA A 110 5.93 13.65 -12.68
CA ALA A 110 4.57 14.15 -12.58
C ALA A 110 3.61 13.15 -11.92
N ARG A 111 3.80 11.83 -12.14
CA ARG A 111 2.98 10.79 -11.50
C ARG A 111 3.26 10.68 -10.00
N GLU A 112 4.50 10.85 -9.59
CA GLU A 112 4.90 10.73 -8.17
C GLU A 112 4.72 12.04 -7.37
N GLN A 113 4.21 13.11 -7.98
CA GLN A 113 4.05 14.44 -7.36
C GLN A 113 2.80 14.54 -6.47
N LEU A 114 2.62 13.59 -5.54
CA LEU A 114 1.61 13.64 -4.46
C LEU A 114 2.20 14.28 -3.20
N ILE A 115 2.55 15.57 -3.28
CA ILE A 115 3.19 16.29 -2.18
C ILE A 115 2.52 17.64 -1.96
N CYS A 116 2.44 18.07 -0.70
CA CYS A 116 1.94 19.40 -0.33
C CYS A 116 3.02 20.22 0.38
N GLY A 117 3.14 21.50 0.04
CA GLY A 117 4.01 22.48 0.69
C GLY A 117 3.26 23.55 1.48
N THR A 118 4.03 24.33 2.21
CA THR A 118 3.60 25.65 2.71
C THR A 118 4.57 26.68 2.16
N GLN A 119 4.03 27.74 1.54
CA GLN A 119 4.81 28.81 0.97
C GLN A 119 4.60 30.11 1.76
N VAL A 120 5.66 30.89 1.93
CA VAL A 120 5.59 32.18 2.63
C VAL A 120 6.13 33.28 1.75
N HIS A 121 5.35 34.35 1.61
CA HIS A 121 5.66 35.56 0.86
C HIS A 121 5.98 36.73 1.79
N VAL A 122 7.11 37.39 1.55
CA VAL A 122 7.50 38.63 2.23
C VAL A 122 7.75 39.72 1.20
N ASP A 123 7.24 40.92 1.44
CA ASP A 123 7.35 42.06 0.52
C ASP A 123 8.81 42.49 0.36
N VAL A 124 9.30 42.52 -0.89
CA VAL A 124 10.61 43.03 -1.28
C VAL A 124 10.43 43.72 -2.64
N PRO A 125 10.03 45.00 -2.66
CA PRO A 125 9.59 45.67 -3.89
C PRO A 125 10.67 45.80 -4.98
N ASP A 126 11.94 45.92 -4.58
CA ASP A 126 13.06 45.97 -5.51
C ASP A 126 13.46 44.54 -5.91
N ARG A 127 13.34 44.22 -7.21
CA ARG A 127 13.63 42.88 -7.75
C ARG A 127 15.13 42.54 -7.69
N ASP A 128 16.03 43.51 -7.84
CA ASP A 128 17.47 43.27 -7.72
C ASP A 128 17.83 42.94 -6.27
N GLU A 129 17.20 43.64 -5.32
CA GLU A 129 17.31 43.35 -3.89
C GLU A 129 16.72 41.96 -3.58
N ALA A 130 15.56 41.61 -4.11
CA ALA A 130 14.95 40.29 -3.91
C ALA A 130 15.87 39.14 -4.36
N VAL A 131 16.50 39.24 -5.53
CA VAL A 131 17.46 38.23 -6.03
C VAL A 131 18.67 38.11 -5.11
N GLN A 132 19.23 39.24 -4.67
CA GLN A 132 20.40 39.25 -3.79
C GLN A 132 20.06 38.71 -2.39
N VAL A 133 18.91 39.06 -1.84
CA VAL A 133 18.43 38.57 -0.55
C VAL A 133 18.13 37.08 -0.60
N ALA A 134 17.53 36.56 -1.69
CA ALA A 134 17.30 35.13 -1.88
C ALA A 134 18.59 34.30 -1.69
N ASN A 135 19.68 34.77 -2.30
CA ASN A 135 21.01 34.16 -2.19
C ASN A 135 21.58 34.20 -0.76
N ARG A 136 21.37 35.32 -0.04
CA ARG A 136 21.82 35.49 1.34
C ARG A 136 21.05 34.62 2.33
N ILE A 137 19.79 34.31 2.02
CA ILE A 137 18.91 33.46 2.83
C ILE A 137 19.16 31.98 2.60
N ALA A 138 19.60 31.58 1.39
CA ALA A 138 19.77 30.18 1.01
C ALA A 138 20.49 29.28 2.05
N PRO A 139 21.55 29.73 2.76
CA PRO A 139 22.19 28.92 3.80
C PRO A 139 21.30 28.58 5.01
N TYR A 140 20.25 29.36 5.28
CA TYR A 140 19.35 29.20 6.43
C TYR A 140 18.13 28.31 6.14
N LEU A 141 17.88 27.97 4.87
CA LEU A 141 16.77 27.09 4.44
C LEU A 141 16.67 25.74 5.19
N PRO A 142 17.78 25.07 5.57
CA PRO A 142 17.71 23.83 6.36
C PRO A 142 16.95 23.98 7.69
N VAL A 143 16.96 25.17 8.32
CA VAL A 143 16.24 25.42 9.57
C VAL A 143 14.74 25.43 9.34
N PHE A 144 14.27 26.12 8.29
CA PHE A 144 12.86 26.15 7.90
C PHE A 144 12.34 24.77 7.49
N LEU A 145 13.16 23.99 6.77
CA LEU A 145 12.82 22.61 6.45
C LEU A 145 12.70 21.76 7.73
N ALA A 146 13.70 21.82 8.62
CA ALA A 146 13.69 21.05 9.87
C ALA A 146 12.45 21.34 10.74
N LEU A 147 12.01 22.61 10.81
CA LEU A 147 10.80 23.02 11.55
C LEU A 147 9.50 22.48 10.92
N SER A 148 9.46 22.36 9.60
CA SER A 148 8.23 22.03 8.84
C SER A 148 8.07 20.56 8.50
N VAL A 149 9.10 19.72 8.67
CA VAL A 149 9.05 18.30 8.26
C VAL A 149 7.81 17.56 8.77
N SER A 150 7.05 17.00 7.83
CA SER A 150 5.75 16.37 8.09
C SER A 150 5.47 15.20 7.16
N SER A 151 6.49 14.60 6.55
CA SER A 151 6.32 13.54 5.56
C SER A 151 7.24 12.33 5.77
N PRO A 152 7.14 11.61 6.90
CA PRO A 152 7.99 10.44 7.15
C PRO A 152 7.60 9.20 6.32
N PHE A 153 6.34 9.08 5.92
CA PHE A 153 5.79 7.93 5.20
C PHE A 153 5.57 8.20 3.71
N ARG A 154 5.80 7.18 2.88
CA ARG A 154 5.45 7.16 1.45
C ARG A 154 3.99 6.81 1.22
N ALA A 155 3.50 7.06 0.00
CA ALA A 155 2.16 6.69 -0.48
C ALA A 155 1.75 5.22 -0.21
N ASP A 156 2.71 4.30 -0.18
CA ASP A 156 2.51 2.87 0.09
C ASP A 156 2.55 2.50 1.58
N GLY A 157 2.65 3.51 2.46
CA GLY A 157 2.68 3.34 3.90
C GLY A 157 4.05 3.05 4.49
N SER A 158 5.08 2.87 3.66
CA SER A 158 6.43 2.58 4.15
C SER A 158 7.06 3.81 4.84
N ASP A 159 7.69 3.59 6.00
CA ASP A 159 8.55 4.61 6.61
C ASP A 159 9.79 4.78 5.74
N THR A 160 10.00 5.99 5.24
CA THR A 160 11.15 6.32 4.38
C THR A 160 12.48 6.38 5.14
N GLY A 161 12.40 6.47 6.47
CA GLY A 161 13.48 6.86 7.36
C GLY A 161 13.84 8.35 7.29
N TYR A 162 13.20 9.14 6.43
CA TYR A 162 13.36 10.60 6.37
C TYR A 162 12.27 11.29 7.19
N ALA A 163 12.50 12.51 7.64
CA ALA A 163 11.47 13.34 8.23
C ALA A 163 10.65 14.06 7.14
N SER A 164 11.28 14.36 6.00
CA SER A 164 10.62 14.91 4.80
C SER A 164 10.89 14.04 3.56
N ALA A 165 9.93 13.18 3.19
CA ALA A 165 9.91 12.47 1.93
C ALA A 165 9.60 13.42 0.76
N ARG A 166 8.78 14.45 1.00
CA ARG A 166 8.49 15.51 0.02
C ARG A 166 9.77 16.09 -0.56
N THR A 167 10.74 16.46 0.28
CA THR A 167 12.01 17.02 -0.18
C THR A 167 12.74 16.10 -1.14
N LEU A 168 12.75 14.78 -0.89
CA LEU A 168 13.41 13.82 -1.78
C LEU A 168 12.70 13.68 -3.13
N LEU A 169 11.37 13.69 -3.13
CA LEU A 169 10.58 13.66 -4.35
C LEU A 169 10.80 14.94 -5.16
N TRP A 170 10.82 16.09 -4.48
CA TRP A 170 10.97 17.43 -5.05
C TRP A 170 12.34 17.63 -5.70
N LEU A 171 13.44 17.23 -5.04
CA LEU A 171 14.82 17.41 -5.53
C LEU A 171 15.14 16.72 -6.88
N ARG A 172 14.24 15.89 -7.40
CA ARG A 172 14.40 15.22 -8.70
C ARG A 172 13.94 16.09 -9.87
N TRP A 173 13.22 17.18 -9.60
CA TRP A 173 12.76 18.11 -10.63
C TRP A 173 13.92 18.98 -11.16
N PRO A 174 14.03 19.19 -12.48
CA PRO A 174 15.18 19.88 -13.08
C PRO A 174 15.43 21.32 -12.60
N SER A 175 14.38 21.98 -12.13
CA SER A 175 14.37 23.39 -11.69
C SER A 175 14.30 23.55 -10.16
N THR A 176 14.60 22.50 -9.41
CA THR A 176 14.61 22.52 -7.93
C THR A 176 16.01 22.69 -7.34
N GLY A 177 16.04 23.13 -6.08
CA GLY A 177 17.26 23.29 -5.31
C GLY A 177 17.51 24.73 -4.87
N PRO A 178 18.76 25.05 -4.43
CA PRO A 178 19.09 26.34 -3.87
C PRO A 178 18.78 27.51 -4.81
N ALA A 179 18.73 28.72 -4.25
CA ALA A 179 18.52 29.96 -4.99
C ALA A 179 19.36 30.04 -6.27
N ALA A 180 18.77 30.66 -7.30
CA ALA A 180 19.42 30.86 -8.58
C ALA A 180 20.79 31.57 -8.42
N PRO A 181 21.86 31.08 -9.06
CA PRO A 181 23.22 31.59 -8.89
C PRO A 181 23.46 32.89 -9.69
N VAL A 182 22.58 33.87 -9.52
CA VAL A 182 22.55 35.15 -10.24
C VAL A 182 22.45 36.29 -9.24
N SER A 183 22.84 37.50 -9.66
CA SER A 183 23.03 38.65 -8.76
C SER A 183 22.11 39.84 -9.06
N SER A 184 21.34 39.79 -10.14
CA SER A 184 20.39 40.82 -10.54
C SER A 184 19.10 40.23 -11.11
N ALA A 185 18.04 41.01 -11.13
CA ALA A 185 16.77 40.68 -11.76
C ALA A 185 16.94 40.39 -13.27
N ALA A 186 17.81 41.14 -13.95
CA ALA A 186 18.09 40.92 -15.37
C ALA A 186 18.77 39.57 -15.64
N GLU A 187 19.74 39.19 -14.80
CA GLU A 187 20.38 37.86 -14.88
C GLU A 187 19.39 36.75 -14.53
N TYR A 188 18.50 36.98 -13.55
CA TYR A 188 17.45 36.05 -13.17
C TYR A 188 16.45 35.82 -14.30
N ASP A 189 15.95 36.90 -14.91
CA ASP A 189 15.00 36.81 -16.05
C ASP A 189 15.65 36.08 -17.22
N THR A 190 16.92 36.37 -17.53
CA THR A 190 17.68 35.64 -18.57
C THR A 190 17.80 34.15 -18.25
N LEU A 191 18.09 33.78 -16.99
CA LEU A 191 18.16 32.38 -16.58
C LEU A 191 16.82 31.66 -16.75
N ILE A 192 15.71 32.30 -16.38
CA ILE A 192 14.37 31.71 -16.56
C ILE A 192 14.03 31.57 -18.04
N ASP A 193 14.31 32.58 -18.85
CA ASP A 193 14.08 32.55 -20.30
C ASP A 193 14.92 31.47 -20.99
N ASP A 194 16.17 31.28 -20.57
CA ASP A 194 17.04 30.19 -21.06
C ASP A 194 16.50 28.81 -20.68
N LEU A 195 16.00 28.64 -19.45
CA LEU A 195 15.38 27.39 -19.00
C LEU A 195 14.10 27.07 -19.78
N VAL A 196 13.26 28.06 -20.05
CA VAL A 196 12.06 27.90 -20.89
C VAL A 196 12.44 27.60 -22.34
N SER A 197 13.39 28.35 -22.90
CA SER A 197 13.85 28.18 -24.29
C SER A 197 14.53 26.84 -24.53
N SER A 198 15.15 26.25 -23.50
CA SER A 198 15.74 24.91 -23.57
C SER A 198 14.70 23.77 -23.63
N GLY A 199 13.44 24.05 -23.30
CA GLY A 199 12.37 23.05 -23.17
C GLY A 199 12.42 22.22 -21.89
N VAL A 200 13.33 22.53 -20.95
CA VAL A 200 13.42 21.85 -19.65
C VAL A 200 12.26 22.24 -18.73
N ILE A 201 11.78 23.48 -18.82
CA ILE A 201 10.56 23.95 -18.16
C ILE A 201 9.60 24.55 -19.19
N SER A 202 8.29 24.41 -18.97
CA SER A 202 7.26 24.87 -19.92
C SER A 202 6.89 26.35 -19.77
N ASP A 203 7.02 26.89 -18.55
CA ASP A 203 6.68 28.28 -18.23
C ASP A 203 7.49 28.76 -17.00
N PRO A 204 7.63 30.09 -16.79
CA PRO A 204 8.34 30.65 -15.63
C PRO A 204 7.85 30.16 -14.27
N GLY A 205 6.58 29.75 -14.15
CA GLY A 205 6.02 29.22 -12.91
C GLY A 205 6.62 27.87 -12.49
N MET A 206 7.23 27.14 -13.42
CA MET A 206 7.95 25.88 -13.16
C MET A 206 9.38 26.09 -12.63
N ALA A 207 9.79 27.33 -12.33
CA ALA A 207 11.05 27.61 -11.64
C ALA A 207 10.96 27.28 -10.14
N TYR A 208 11.12 26.02 -9.77
CA TYR A 208 10.87 25.47 -8.44
C TYR A 208 12.01 25.63 -7.42
N PHE A 209 12.75 26.73 -7.47
CA PHE A 209 13.81 27.01 -6.49
C PHE A 209 13.25 27.05 -5.06
N ASP A 210 14.04 26.59 -4.10
CA ASP A 210 13.65 26.50 -2.67
C ASP A 210 13.31 27.87 -2.06
N ILE A 211 13.87 28.93 -2.65
CA ILE A 211 13.54 30.34 -2.43
C ILE A 211 13.69 31.12 -3.75
N ARG A 212 12.75 32.01 -4.07
CA ARG A 212 12.78 32.80 -5.31
C ARG A 212 12.06 34.14 -5.17
N PRO A 213 12.39 35.15 -6.01
CA PRO A 213 11.46 36.23 -6.29
C PRO A 213 10.18 35.67 -6.91
N SER A 214 9.01 36.10 -6.42
CA SER A 214 7.74 35.66 -6.99
C SER A 214 7.57 36.15 -8.42
N ALA A 215 6.98 35.31 -9.27
CA ALA A 215 6.69 35.65 -10.67
C ALA A 215 5.47 36.58 -10.80
N LYS A 216 4.62 36.66 -9.77
CA LYS A 216 3.35 37.41 -9.80
C LYS A 216 3.34 38.60 -8.86
N LEU A 217 4.01 38.49 -7.72
CA LEU A 217 3.98 39.48 -6.65
C LEU A 217 5.37 40.09 -6.43
N PRO A 218 5.48 41.34 -5.95
CA PRO A 218 6.75 41.98 -5.59
C PRO A 218 7.28 41.44 -4.25
N THR A 219 7.38 40.12 -4.13
CA THR A 219 7.70 39.42 -2.89
C THR A 219 8.84 38.43 -3.09
N LEU A 220 9.57 38.15 -2.01
CA LEU A 220 10.40 36.97 -1.90
C LEU A 220 9.57 35.81 -1.34
N GLU A 221 9.68 34.65 -1.98
CA GLU A 221 8.84 33.47 -1.76
C GLU A 221 9.69 32.29 -1.25
N LEU A 222 9.36 31.79 -0.05
CA LEU A 222 9.93 30.59 0.55
C LEU A 222 9.11 29.36 0.13
N ARG A 223 9.72 28.32 -0.45
CA ARG A 223 9.02 27.10 -0.93
C ARG A 223 9.58 25.78 -0.40
N VAL A 224 10.60 25.86 0.47
CA VAL A 224 11.31 24.68 0.98
C VAL A 224 10.46 23.83 1.94
N CYS A 225 9.48 24.42 2.61
CA CYS A 225 8.73 23.78 3.69
C CYS A 225 7.78 22.69 3.20
N ASP A 226 7.66 21.61 3.98
CA ASP A 226 6.52 20.71 3.87
C ASP A 226 5.25 21.42 4.35
N SER A 227 4.07 20.93 3.94
CA SER A 227 2.80 21.38 4.50
C SER A 227 2.73 21.08 6.01
N CYS A 228 2.33 22.06 6.81
CA CYS A 228 2.41 22.01 8.27
C CYS A 228 1.06 21.66 8.90
N PRO A 229 0.91 20.51 9.59
CA PRO A 229 -0.38 20.16 10.21
C PRO A 229 -0.83 21.18 11.26
N ARG A 230 0.08 21.71 12.08
CA ARG A 230 -0.23 22.72 13.09
C ARG A 230 -0.01 24.14 12.57
N LEU A 231 -0.98 25.00 12.81
CA LEU A 231 -0.92 26.42 12.45
C LEU A 231 0.25 27.14 13.13
N ASP A 232 0.57 26.78 14.37
CA ASP A 232 1.69 27.32 15.14
C ASP A 232 3.03 27.19 14.42
N THR A 233 3.24 26.09 13.68
CA THR A 233 4.45 25.90 12.88
C THR A 233 4.50 26.86 11.70
N VAL A 234 3.36 27.12 11.05
CA VAL A 234 3.24 28.07 9.94
C VAL A 234 3.55 29.49 10.41
N ILE A 235 2.98 29.91 11.54
CA ILE A 235 3.22 31.23 12.13
C ILE A 235 4.68 31.41 12.53
N LEU A 236 5.30 30.39 13.15
CA LEU A 236 6.72 30.41 13.47
C LEU A 236 7.59 30.57 12.21
N VAL A 237 7.33 29.79 11.16
CA VAL A 237 8.06 29.87 9.89
C VAL A 237 7.90 31.24 9.24
N ALA A 238 6.67 31.78 9.21
CA ALA A 238 6.39 33.09 8.62
C ALA A 238 7.12 34.23 9.34
N ALA A 239 7.07 34.24 10.67
CA ALA A 239 7.75 35.23 11.51
C ALA A 239 9.27 35.21 11.32
N LEU A 240 9.86 34.01 11.38
CA LEU A 240 11.30 33.83 11.19
C LEU A 240 11.74 34.22 9.78
N PHE A 241 10.93 33.91 8.77
CA PHE A 241 11.25 34.27 7.39
C PHE A 241 11.19 35.79 7.18
N ARG A 242 10.16 36.48 7.69
CA ARG A 242 10.09 37.96 7.62
C ARG A 242 11.27 38.62 8.33
N ALA A 243 11.55 38.23 9.56
CA ALA A 243 12.68 38.77 10.31
C ALA A 243 14.02 38.51 9.62
N LEU A 244 14.19 37.35 8.99
CA LEU A 244 15.38 37.04 8.21
C LEU A 244 15.49 37.91 6.95
N VAL A 245 14.40 38.08 6.20
CA VAL A 245 14.35 38.98 5.03
C VAL A 245 14.73 40.40 5.43
N GLU A 246 14.13 40.94 6.49
CA GLU A 246 14.44 42.28 7.00
C GLU A 246 15.91 42.41 7.38
N ARG A 247 16.48 41.43 8.10
CA ARG A 247 17.90 41.42 8.46
C ARG A 247 18.80 41.44 7.23
N GLU A 248 18.52 40.59 6.24
CA GLU A 248 19.36 40.48 5.05
C GLU A 248 19.22 41.69 4.11
N VAL A 249 18.04 42.30 4.03
CA VAL A 249 17.82 43.59 3.35
C VAL A 249 18.63 44.70 4.01
N GLN A 250 18.55 44.83 5.35
CA GLN A 250 19.34 45.81 6.11
C GLN A 250 20.84 45.59 5.92
N GLY A 251 21.29 44.33 5.99
CA GLY A 251 22.68 43.95 5.77
C GLY A 251 23.18 44.28 4.36
N LEU A 252 22.38 43.98 3.33
CA LEU A 252 22.72 44.29 1.94
C LEU A 252 22.88 45.80 1.73
N ARG A 253 21.94 46.61 2.24
CA ARG A 253 21.99 48.07 2.16
C ARG A 253 23.16 48.67 2.94
N ALA A 254 23.57 48.01 4.03
CA ALA A 254 24.76 48.38 4.80
C ALA A 254 26.09 47.92 4.16
N GLY A 255 26.05 47.18 3.05
CA GLY A 255 27.23 46.66 2.35
C GLY A 255 27.86 45.41 3.00
N ASP A 256 27.12 44.71 3.87
CA ASP A 256 27.54 43.40 4.38
C ASP A 256 27.54 42.37 3.23
N LYS A 257 28.49 41.44 3.26
CA LYS A 257 28.61 40.37 2.25
C LYS A 257 27.80 39.13 2.60
N GLY A 258 27.29 39.02 3.82
CA GLY A 258 26.52 37.87 4.28
C GLY A 258 27.36 36.58 4.32
N LEU A 259 26.67 35.44 4.46
CA LEU A 259 27.32 34.13 4.45
C LEU A 259 27.75 33.72 3.03
N LYS A 260 28.97 33.20 2.92
CA LYS A 260 29.49 32.70 1.64
C LYS A 260 28.79 31.40 1.24
N ILE A 261 28.18 31.42 0.06
CA ILE A 261 27.42 30.30 -0.50
C ILE A 261 28.39 29.24 -1.03
N VAL A 262 28.33 28.03 -0.47
CA VAL A 262 28.88 26.81 -1.09
C VAL A 262 27.70 25.91 -1.40
N SER A 263 27.26 25.87 -2.66
CA SER A 263 26.04 25.18 -3.09
C SER A 263 26.01 23.71 -2.64
N THR A 264 27.15 23.02 -2.69
CA THR A 264 27.30 21.64 -2.20
C THR A 264 26.99 21.52 -0.71
N MET A 265 27.40 22.49 0.11
CA MET A 265 27.15 22.48 1.55
C MET A 265 25.68 22.76 1.86
N THR A 266 25.07 23.74 1.19
CA THR A 266 23.64 24.04 1.34
C THR A 266 22.79 22.82 0.99
N ARG A 267 23.09 22.14 -0.12
CA ARG A 267 22.40 20.90 -0.50
C ARG A 267 22.59 19.77 0.52
N ALA A 268 23.80 19.61 1.06
CA ALA A 268 24.07 18.62 2.09
C ALA A 268 23.33 18.93 3.41
N ALA A 269 23.23 20.20 3.77
CA ALA A 269 22.49 20.67 4.94
C ALA A 269 20.97 20.48 4.78
N LEU A 270 20.41 20.78 3.59
CA LEU A 270 19.02 20.51 3.26
C LEU A 270 18.70 19.01 3.31
N TRP A 271 19.55 18.18 2.71
CA TRP A 271 19.39 16.73 2.81
C TRP A 271 19.45 16.23 4.28
N ARG A 272 20.35 16.82 5.09
CA ARG A 272 20.43 16.49 6.52
C ARG A 272 19.16 16.91 7.25
N ALA A 273 18.62 18.10 6.99
CA ALA A 273 17.36 18.55 7.58
C ALA A 273 16.19 17.64 7.17
N ALA A 274 16.09 17.29 5.89
CA ALA A 274 15.08 16.34 5.40
C ALA A 274 15.19 14.96 6.09
N ARG A 275 16.41 14.51 6.42
CA ARG A 275 16.64 13.23 7.11
C ARG A 275 16.34 13.31 8.59
N SER A 276 16.83 14.34 9.26
CA SER A 276 16.92 14.41 10.72
C SER A 276 15.72 15.09 11.39
N GLY A 277 15.06 16.03 10.70
CA GLY A 277 14.05 16.89 11.34
C GLY A 277 14.60 17.66 12.53
N LEU A 278 13.80 17.79 13.59
CA LEU A 278 14.19 18.39 14.87
C LEU A 278 14.82 17.37 15.84
N GLU A 279 14.74 16.08 15.51
CA GLU A 279 15.01 14.98 16.42
C GLU A 279 16.49 14.59 16.48
N ALA A 280 17.30 15.07 15.55
CA ALA A 280 18.70 14.72 15.44
C ALA A 280 19.56 15.93 15.01
N ASP A 281 20.81 15.65 14.65
CA ASP A 281 21.74 16.70 14.25
C ASP A 281 21.39 17.31 12.88
N LEU A 282 21.57 18.62 12.78
CA LEU A 282 21.62 19.40 11.55
C LEU A 282 23.07 19.79 11.20
N VAL A 283 23.26 20.32 10.00
CA VAL A 283 24.55 20.91 9.59
C VAL A 283 24.52 22.40 9.87
N ASP A 284 25.41 22.86 10.75
CA ASP A 284 25.67 24.29 10.94
C ASP A 284 26.47 24.80 9.74
N VAL A 285 25.87 25.61 8.89
CA VAL A 285 26.52 26.15 7.69
C VAL A 285 27.49 27.30 7.99
N THR A 286 27.41 27.92 9.17
CA THR A 286 28.33 28.98 9.61
C THR A 286 29.67 28.39 10.05
N VAL A 287 29.60 27.21 10.68
CA VAL A 287 30.75 26.40 11.08
C VAL A 287 30.47 24.95 10.67
N PRO A 288 30.84 24.51 9.45
CA PRO A 288 30.41 23.24 8.84
C PRO A 288 30.70 22.00 9.70
N ARG A 289 29.78 21.74 10.63
CA ARG A 289 29.83 20.71 11.66
C ARG A 289 28.42 20.24 11.97
N SER A 290 28.33 18.99 12.40
CA SER A 290 27.11 18.41 12.97
C SER A 290 26.84 19.06 14.33
N ARG A 291 25.62 19.57 14.54
CA ARG A 291 25.14 20.08 15.83
C ARG A 291 23.68 19.67 16.04
N PRO A 292 23.22 19.52 17.29
CA PRO A 292 21.81 19.27 17.58
C PRO A 292 20.90 20.32 16.92
N ALA A 293 19.76 19.88 16.36
CA ALA A 293 18.79 20.80 15.75
C ALA A 293 18.35 21.91 16.71
N ALA A 294 18.11 21.58 17.98
CA ALA A 294 17.71 22.53 19.02
C ALA A 294 18.69 23.70 19.14
N ASP A 295 19.98 23.43 19.26
CA ASP A 295 21.01 24.46 19.39
C ASP A 295 21.02 25.39 18.15
N ILE A 296 20.89 24.83 16.95
CA ILE A 296 20.89 25.60 15.70
C ILE A 296 19.63 26.48 15.61
N VAL A 297 18.45 25.93 15.95
CA VAL A 297 17.18 26.67 15.93
C VAL A 297 17.22 27.80 16.96
N GLU A 298 17.66 27.54 18.18
CA GLU A 298 17.78 28.55 19.24
C GLU A 298 18.75 29.68 18.85
N ASP A 299 19.93 29.34 18.34
CA ASP A 299 20.91 30.33 17.88
C ASP A 299 20.35 31.16 16.71
N PHE A 300 19.63 30.52 15.79
CA PHE A 300 18.98 31.19 14.67
C PHE A 300 17.90 32.17 15.15
N VAL A 301 16.99 31.75 16.02
CA VAL A 301 15.95 32.62 16.63
C VAL A 301 16.61 33.82 17.34
N ARG A 302 17.60 33.58 18.20
CA ARG A 302 18.33 34.64 18.90
C ARG A 302 19.02 35.62 17.95
N SER A 303 19.53 35.14 16.81
CA SER A 303 20.17 35.98 15.78
C SER A 303 19.21 36.95 15.10
N LEU A 304 17.90 36.69 15.16
CA LEU A 304 16.83 37.51 14.58
C LEU A 304 16.13 38.41 15.60
N ARG A 305 16.58 38.39 16.87
CA ARG A 305 15.96 39.13 17.97
C ARG A 305 15.71 40.62 17.66
N PRO A 306 16.65 41.39 17.08
CA PRO A 306 16.40 42.81 16.83
C PRO A 306 15.20 43.06 15.92
N GLN A 307 15.07 42.30 14.83
CA GLN A 307 13.96 42.40 13.87
C GLN A 307 12.63 41.92 14.50
N LEU A 308 12.69 40.86 15.30
CA LEU A 308 11.51 40.35 16.02
C LEU A 308 11.03 41.31 17.11
N GLU A 309 11.92 42.01 17.81
CA GLU A 309 11.54 43.03 18.80
C GLU A 309 10.97 44.29 18.13
N GLU A 310 11.50 44.69 16.97
CA GLU A 310 10.99 45.83 16.19
C GLU A 310 9.54 45.60 15.72
N THR A 311 9.21 44.35 15.40
CA THR A 311 7.88 43.95 14.94
C THR A 311 6.94 43.49 16.07
N GLY A 312 7.43 43.40 17.31
CA GLY A 312 6.65 42.96 18.47
C GLY A 312 6.45 41.44 18.59
N ASP A 313 7.14 40.65 17.76
CA ASP A 313 6.90 39.21 17.59
C ASP A 313 7.88 38.33 18.38
N TRP A 314 8.83 38.93 19.12
CA TRP A 314 9.87 38.19 19.86
C TRP A 314 9.30 37.17 20.85
N ASP A 315 8.35 37.57 21.70
CA ASP A 315 7.81 36.69 22.74
C ASP A 315 7.04 35.52 22.12
N THR A 316 6.21 35.80 21.11
CA THR A 316 5.47 34.79 20.33
C THR A 316 6.42 33.79 19.66
N VAL A 317 7.47 34.27 18.98
CA VAL A 317 8.43 33.39 18.30
C VAL A 317 9.24 32.56 19.29
N LEU A 318 9.63 33.15 20.43
CA LEU A 318 10.33 32.43 21.48
C LEU A 318 9.46 31.30 22.06
N GLU A 319 8.18 31.58 22.33
CA GLU A 319 7.22 30.59 22.82
C GLU A 319 7.02 29.45 21.79
N LEU A 320 6.71 29.80 20.54
CA LEU A 320 6.45 28.83 19.47
C LEU A 320 7.68 27.96 19.15
N SER A 321 8.87 28.55 19.09
CA SER A 321 10.11 27.80 18.85
C SER A 321 10.45 26.85 20.01
N THR A 322 10.26 27.31 21.25
CA THR A 322 10.43 26.45 22.44
C THR A 322 9.45 25.29 22.43
N ALA A 323 8.17 25.55 22.12
CA ALA A 323 7.14 24.53 22.03
C ALA A 323 7.41 23.51 20.91
N ALA A 324 7.88 23.97 19.74
CA ALA A 324 8.24 23.10 18.62
C ALA A 324 9.39 22.14 18.97
N LEU A 325 10.43 22.64 19.65
CA LEU A 325 11.55 21.81 20.10
C LEU A 325 11.16 20.83 21.21
N ALA A 326 10.25 21.23 22.11
CA ALA A 326 9.78 20.36 23.19
C ALA A 326 8.85 19.25 22.69
N THR A 327 7.97 19.56 21.73
CA THR A 327 6.97 18.62 21.22
C THR A 327 7.51 17.72 20.10
N GLY A 328 8.58 18.15 19.43
CA GLY A 328 9.13 17.49 18.24
C GLY A 328 8.36 17.84 16.96
N SER A 329 8.94 17.46 15.82
CA SER A 329 8.38 17.71 14.50
C SER A 329 7.09 16.92 14.25
N SER A 330 6.33 17.31 13.22
CA SER A 330 5.17 16.50 12.80
C SER A 330 5.60 15.09 12.40
N ALA A 331 6.74 14.93 11.72
CA ALA A 331 7.25 13.62 11.35
C ALA A 331 7.49 12.70 12.55
N ALA A 332 8.02 13.22 13.66
CA ALA A 332 8.17 12.45 14.90
C ALA A 332 6.83 12.07 15.52
N ARG A 333 5.88 13.03 15.59
CA ARG A 333 4.54 12.75 16.11
C ARG A 333 3.79 11.74 15.26
N GLN A 334 3.94 11.77 13.94
CA GLN A 334 3.34 10.79 13.04
C GLN A 334 3.89 9.38 13.30
N ARG A 335 5.22 9.24 13.48
CA ARG A 335 5.83 7.97 13.88
C ARG A 335 5.34 7.50 15.25
N GLN A 336 5.16 8.42 16.20
CA GLN A 336 4.57 8.10 17.51
C GLN A 336 3.12 7.62 17.37
N ALA A 337 2.29 8.30 16.57
CA ALA A 337 0.92 7.85 16.27
C ALA A 337 0.92 6.45 15.65
N PHE A 338 1.79 6.20 14.68
CA PHE A 338 1.95 4.87 14.09
C PHE A 338 2.34 3.84 15.15
N GLN A 339 3.32 4.14 16.01
CA GLN A 339 3.82 3.23 17.05
C GLN A 339 2.78 2.88 18.13
N ARG A 340 1.70 3.66 18.31
CA ARG A 340 0.67 3.35 19.31
C ARG A 340 -0.05 2.03 19.02
N ARG A 341 -0.45 1.81 17.77
CA ARG A 341 -1.22 0.63 17.35
C ARG A 341 -0.67 -0.05 16.09
N ASN A 342 0.50 0.37 15.61
CA ASN A 342 1.10 -0.03 14.34
C ASN A 342 0.19 0.19 13.12
N ARG A 343 -0.62 1.27 13.14
CA ARG A 343 -1.63 1.57 12.13
C ARG A 343 -1.39 2.90 11.43
N LEU A 344 -1.41 2.87 10.10
CA LEU A 344 -1.31 4.08 9.30
C LEU A 344 -2.56 4.96 9.39
N THR A 345 -3.72 4.38 9.71
CA THR A 345 -4.95 5.14 9.98
C THR A 345 -4.78 6.08 11.16
N ASP A 346 -3.98 5.72 12.17
CA ASP A 346 -3.71 6.57 13.33
C ASP A 346 -2.88 7.80 12.96
N VAL A 347 -1.98 7.64 11.98
CA VAL A 347 -1.22 8.73 11.40
C VAL A 347 -2.17 9.69 10.68
N VAL A 348 -3.08 9.15 9.87
CA VAL A 348 -4.08 9.94 9.15
C VAL A 348 -5.02 10.67 10.11
N ASP A 349 -5.56 9.97 11.10
CA ASP A 349 -6.46 10.55 12.10
C ASP A 349 -5.77 11.65 12.92
N GLN A 350 -4.48 11.46 13.28
CA GLN A 350 -3.71 12.52 13.93
C GLN A 350 -3.52 13.74 13.02
N LEU A 351 -3.21 13.55 11.74
CA LEU A 351 -3.05 14.65 10.78
C LEU A 351 -4.35 15.42 10.57
N LEU A 352 -5.48 14.72 10.46
CA LEU A 352 -6.81 15.34 10.40
C LEU A 352 -7.10 16.17 11.65
N ALA A 353 -6.82 15.61 12.84
CA ALA A 353 -7.05 16.29 14.11
C ALA A 353 -6.15 17.52 14.29
N GLU A 354 -4.86 17.44 13.93
CA GLU A 354 -3.94 18.57 14.00
C GLU A 354 -4.30 19.67 13.00
N THR A 355 -4.72 19.29 11.78
CA THR A 355 -5.11 20.25 10.73
C THR A 355 -6.37 21.02 11.11
N ALA A 356 -7.35 20.34 11.71
CA ALA A 356 -8.61 20.92 12.18
C ALA A 356 -8.52 21.61 13.56
N ASP A 357 -7.34 21.63 14.19
CA ASP A 357 -7.13 22.14 15.55
C ASP A 357 -8.02 21.47 16.63
N ARG A 358 -8.28 20.17 16.48
CA ARG A 358 -9.16 19.36 17.36
C ARG A 358 -8.37 18.47 18.32
N VAL A 359 -7.12 18.80 18.61
CA VAL A 359 -6.24 17.96 19.43
C VAL A 359 -6.69 17.99 20.89
N SER A 360 -7.05 16.82 21.44
CA SER A 360 -7.18 16.67 22.90
C SER A 360 -5.80 16.76 23.57
N PRO A 361 -5.66 17.43 24.73
CA PRO A 361 -4.39 17.44 25.44
C PRO A 361 -3.95 16.00 25.75
N LEU A 362 -2.66 15.70 25.54
CA LEU A 362 -2.06 14.43 25.93
C LEU A 362 -2.35 14.17 27.41
N PRO A 363 -2.71 12.94 27.83
CA PRO A 363 -2.75 12.61 29.25
C PRO A 363 -1.35 12.85 29.85
N GLU A 364 -1.29 13.62 30.93
CA GLU A 364 -0.05 13.91 31.64
C GLU A 364 0.55 12.62 32.21
N GLY A 365 1.64 12.15 31.60
CA GLY A 365 2.45 11.08 32.18
C GLY A 365 3.14 10.19 31.15
N GLU A 366 4.25 10.67 30.59
CA GLU A 366 5.51 9.93 30.39
C GLU A 366 6.48 10.76 29.55
N THR A 367 7.20 11.67 30.21
CA THR A 367 8.37 12.33 29.63
C THR A 367 9.52 11.31 29.59
N LEU A 368 9.64 10.57 28.49
CA LEU A 368 10.87 9.82 28.20
C LEU A 368 11.92 10.78 27.67
N VAL A 369 12.80 11.24 28.57
CA VAL A 369 13.99 12.03 28.23
C VAL A 369 14.95 11.17 27.39
N PRO A 370 15.35 11.57 26.17
CA PRO A 370 16.36 10.85 25.41
C PRO A 370 17.71 10.95 26.11
N SER A 371 18.28 9.82 26.52
CA SER A 371 19.61 9.77 27.14
C SER A 371 20.70 10.07 26.11
N VAL A 372 21.26 11.28 26.15
CA VAL A 372 22.46 11.68 25.41
C VAL A 372 23.68 11.04 26.07
N HIS A 373 24.30 10.03 25.43
CA HIS A 373 25.63 9.57 25.80
C HIS A 373 26.69 10.49 25.18
N ALA A 374 27.14 11.46 25.96
CA ALA A 374 28.34 12.26 25.69
C ALA A 374 29.60 11.41 25.91
N GLY A 375 30.44 11.30 24.88
CA GLY A 375 31.76 10.68 24.98
C GLY A 375 32.73 11.24 23.95
N ARG A 376 33.45 12.30 24.31
CA ARG A 376 34.64 12.78 23.57
C ARG A 376 35.84 11.87 23.84
N SER A 377 36.54 11.43 22.79
CA SER A 377 38.02 11.41 22.78
C SER A 377 38.58 11.20 21.37
N HIS A 378 39.70 11.86 21.08
CA HIS A 378 40.51 11.70 19.87
C HIS A 378 41.62 10.65 20.08
N SER A 379 41.92 9.87 19.02
CA SER A 379 43.26 9.54 18.47
C SER A 379 43.55 8.06 18.12
N SER A 380 43.99 7.91 16.85
CA SER A 380 44.96 6.98 16.23
C SER A 380 44.74 5.44 16.13
N VAL A 381 44.63 5.02 14.85
CA VAL A 381 45.42 4.00 14.10
C VAL A 381 45.23 2.48 14.36
N ALA A 382 44.93 1.78 13.24
CA ALA A 382 45.26 0.39 12.82
C ALA A 382 44.36 -0.84 13.18
N THR A 383 43.67 -1.33 12.14
CA THR A 383 43.45 -2.71 11.63
C THR A 383 43.07 -3.92 12.53
N ARG A 384 41.86 -4.45 12.22
CA ARG A 384 41.35 -5.87 12.19
C ARG A 384 41.20 -6.65 13.52
N PRO A 385 40.37 -7.72 13.58
CA PRO A 385 39.11 -8.04 12.88
C PRO A 385 37.94 -8.43 13.83
N ARG A 386 36.75 -8.58 13.24
CA ARG A 386 35.46 -9.04 13.81
C ARG A 386 35.58 -10.12 14.90
N ARG A 387 34.92 -9.90 16.05
CA ARG A 387 34.46 -10.94 16.98
C ARG A 387 33.08 -10.60 17.56
N HIS A 388 32.26 -11.65 17.56
CA HIS A 388 30.92 -11.81 18.12
C HIS A 388 30.72 -11.16 19.50
N TRP A 389 29.56 -10.54 19.69
CA TRP A 389 29.02 -10.26 21.01
C TRP A 389 27.71 -11.02 21.17
N ALA A 390 27.81 -12.14 21.88
CA ALA A 390 26.70 -12.77 22.55
C ALA A 390 26.43 -12.05 23.88
N ALA A 391 25.16 -12.02 24.25
CA ALA A 391 24.63 -11.89 25.60
C ALA A 391 24.86 -10.56 26.36
N ARG A 392 23.79 -9.77 26.44
CA ARG A 392 23.35 -9.11 27.68
C ARG A 392 21.84 -8.86 27.65
N PHE A 393 21.07 -9.94 27.69
CA PHE A 393 19.71 -9.90 28.22
C PHE A 393 19.81 -9.96 29.74
N ALA A 394 19.51 -8.85 30.41
CA ALA A 394 19.25 -8.81 31.84
C ALA A 394 17.79 -8.38 32.01
N ARG A 395 17.04 -9.26 32.66
CA ARG A 395 15.62 -9.19 33.00
C ARG A 395 15.16 -7.79 33.42
N ARG A 396 14.09 -7.31 32.77
CA ARG A 396 13.09 -6.45 33.39
C ARG A 396 11.76 -7.19 33.31
N ASP A 397 11.35 -7.68 34.47
CA ASP A 397 10.01 -8.21 34.71
C ASP A 397 9.04 -7.02 34.77
N SER A 398 8.14 -6.94 33.80
CA SER A 398 6.84 -6.27 33.91
C SER A 398 5.86 -7.06 33.05
N GLU A 399 5.16 -7.99 33.70
CA GLU A 399 4.08 -8.80 33.16
C GLU A 399 2.89 -7.89 32.80
N SER A 400 2.48 -7.83 31.52
CA SER A 400 1.07 -7.78 31.05
C SER A 400 0.81 -7.34 29.59
N GLU A 401 1.80 -7.21 28.70
CA GLU A 401 1.53 -6.93 27.26
C GLU A 401 2.31 -7.88 26.33
N LEU A 402 1.62 -8.48 25.35
CA LEU A 402 2.09 -9.44 24.32
C LEU A 402 2.46 -10.88 24.75
N THR A 403 1.59 -11.60 25.48
CA THR A 403 1.89 -12.99 25.91
C THR A 403 1.32 -14.11 25.03
N TRP A 404 0.26 -13.95 24.23
CA TRP A 404 -0.37 -15.12 23.57
C TRP A 404 0.31 -15.60 22.28
N THR A 405 0.88 -14.71 21.46
CA THR A 405 1.59 -15.08 20.21
C THR A 405 2.94 -15.77 20.47
N GLY A 406 3.51 -15.59 21.67
CA GLY A 406 4.76 -16.21 22.10
C GLY A 406 4.61 -17.37 23.09
N SER A 407 3.39 -17.75 23.49
CA SER A 407 3.18 -18.69 24.60
C SER A 407 3.43 -20.15 24.20
N GLY A 408 4.18 -20.87 25.05
CA GLY A 408 4.26 -22.34 25.05
C GLY A 408 2.99 -23.03 25.52
N GLU A 409 1.83 -22.44 25.23
CA GLU A 409 0.49 -22.95 25.58
C GLU A 409 -0.27 -23.55 24.40
N LEU A 410 0.24 -23.36 23.18
CA LEU A 410 -0.25 -24.03 21.98
C LEU A 410 0.28 -25.46 21.98
N ASP A 411 -0.63 -26.44 21.96
CA ASP A 411 -0.25 -27.84 21.82
C ASP A 411 0.15 -28.12 20.37
N GLU A 412 1.38 -27.75 20.02
CA GLU A 412 1.96 -28.01 18.71
C GLU A 412 1.93 -29.51 18.38
N GLN A 413 2.10 -30.38 19.39
CA GLN A 413 2.04 -31.83 19.15
C GLN A 413 0.65 -32.28 18.71
N GLN A 414 -0.40 -31.73 19.31
CA GLN A 414 -1.77 -32.00 18.90
C GLN A 414 -2.08 -31.46 17.51
N LEU A 415 -1.57 -30.26 17.17
CA LEU A 415 -1.69 -29.69 15.83
C LEU A 415 -1.07 -30.61 14.77
N LEU A 416 0.13 -31.13 15.03
CA LEU A 416 0.80 -32.10 14.16
C LEU A 416 0.04 -33.43 14.11
N ALA A 417 -0.48 -33.90 15.25
CA ALA A 417 -1.23 -35.15 15.32
C ALA A 417 -2.49 -35.09 14.46
N TRP A 418 -3.26 -33.99 14.50
CA TRP A 418 -4.41 -33.80 13.61
C TRP A 418 -3.99 -33.81 12.15
N ARG A 419 -2.99 -33.03 11.78
CA ARG A 419 -2.53 -32.96 10.38
C ARG A 419 -2.10 -34.32 9.86
N ARG A 420 -1.28 -35.06 10.62
CA ARG A 420 -0.80 -36.40 10.23
C ARG A 420 -1.94 -37.41 10.15
N ASP A 421 -2.92 -37.34 11.04
CA ASP A 421 -4.12 -38.19 11.01
C ASP A 421 -4.98 -37.92 9.77
N LEU A 422 -5.22 -36.65 9.43
CA LEU A 422 -5.93 -36.26 8.21
C LEU A 422 -5.14 -36.68 6.96
N HIS A 423 -3.82 -36.45 6.94
CA HIS A 423 -2.93 -36.84 5.84
C HIS A 423 -2.94 -38.35 5.56
N ALA A 424 -2.96 -39.18 6.60
CA ALA A 424 -2.98 -40.64 6.48
C ALA A 424 -4.34 -41.19 6.02
N HIS A 425 -5.43 -40.42 6.16
CA HIS A 425 -6.80 -40.82 5.84
C HIS A 425 -7.52 -39.80 4.94
N PRO A 426 -6.97 -39.50 3.75
CA PRO A 426 -7.51 -38.49 2.86
C PRO A 426 -8.85 -38.97 2.24
N GLU A 427 -9.78 -38.05 2.05
CA GLU A 427 -11.09 -38.29 1.43
C GLU A 427 -11.28 -37.35 0.23
N LEU A 428 -11.90 -37.85 -0.85
CA LEU A 428 -12.15 -37.06 -2.06
C LEU A 428 -13.21 -35.98 -1.82
N SER A 429 -13.23 -35.00 -2.72
CA SER A 429 -14.24 -33.94 -2.78
C SER A 429 -15.67 -34.50 -2.66
N PHE A 430 -16.46 -33.94 -1.73
CA PHE A 430 -17.82 -34.34 -1.34
C PHE A 430 -17.97 -35.73 -0.68
N GLU A 431 -16.85 -36.42 -0.41
CA GLU A 431 -16.80 -37.69 0.32
C GLU A 431 -16.11 -37.57 1.69
N GLU A 432 -15.84 -36.35 2.18
CA GLU A 432 -15.06 -36.01 3.38
C GLU A 432 -15.78 -36.30 4.72
N ARG A 433 -16.42 -37.47 4.83
CA ARG A 433 -17.28 -37.87 5.95
C ARG A 433 -16.52 -38.06 7.25
N ARG A 434 -15.35 -38.67 7.18
CA ARG A 434 -14.47 -38.88 8.34
C ARG A 434 -13.81 -37.57 8.74
N THR A 435 -13.26 -36.83 7.79
CA THR A 435 -12.63 -35.53 8.05
C THR A 435 -13.62 -34.57 8.69
N THR A 436 -14.83 -34.45 8.14
CA THR A 436 -15.91 -33.64 8.73
C THR A 436 -16.26 -34.09 10.15
N ARG A 437 -16.29 -35.41 10.40
CA ARG A 437 -16.54 -35.96 11.75
C ARG A 437 -15.43 -35.60 12.73
N VAL A 438 -14.16 -35.72 12.33
CA VAL A 438 -13.02 -35.35 13.19
C VAL A 438 -13.08 -33.87 13.58
N VAL A 439 -13.37 -32.99 12.62
CA VAL A 439 -13.54 -31.55 12.88
C VAL A 439 -14.72 -31.31 13.83
N ARG A 440 -15.87 -31.92 13.55
CA ARG A 440 -17.07 -31.78 14.38
C ARG A 440 -16.83 -32.23 15.82
N ASP A 441 -16.30 -33.43 16.01
CA ASP A 441 -16.07 -34.02 17.33
C ASP A 441 -15.06 -33.18 18.13
N HIS A 442 -14.07 -32.56 17.46
CA HIS A 442 -13.16 -31.59 18.08
C HIS A 442 -13.87 -30.32 18.53
N LEU A 443 -14.67 -29.68 17.66
CA LEU A 443 -15.42 -28.47 18.00
C LEU A 443 -16.42 -28.72 19.14
N GLU A 444 -17.13 -29.85 19.12
CA GLU A 444 -18.03 -30.28 20.20
C GLU A 444 -17.27 -30.48 21.52
N SER A 445 -16.04 -31.02 21.48
CA SER A 445 -15.20 -31.18 22.68
C SER A 445 -14.77 -29.84 23.30
N LEU A 446 -14.76 -28.77 22.51
CA LEU A 446 -14.51 -27.40 22.96
C LEU A 446 -15.80 -26.70 23.46
N GLY A 447 -16.96 -27.35 23.36
CA GLY A 447 -18.26 -26.76 23.71
C GLY A 447 -18.82 -25.83 22.64
N VAL A 448 -18.34 -25.93 21.40
CA VAL A 448 -18.87 -25.19 20.23
C VAL A 448 -19.94 -26.04 19.56
N GLU A 449 -21.00 -25.40 19.05
CA GLU A 449 -22.09 -26.07 18.33
C GLU A 449 -21.90 -25.94 16.81
N PRO A 450 -21.35 -26.95 16.12
CA PRO A 450 -21.15 -26.91 14.67
C PRO A 450 -22.44 -27.16 13.88
N VAL A 451 -22.62 -26.40 12.81
CA VAL A 451 -23.70 -26.56 11.83
C VAL A 451 -23.17 -27.36 10.64
N LEU A 452 -23.69 -28.57 10.47
CA LEU A 452 -23.33 -29.45 9.36
C LEU A 452 -23.99 -28.97 8.06
N MET A 453 -23.25 -28.95 6.96
CA MET A 453 -23.79 -28.55 5.66
C MET A 453 -24.75 -29.62 5.09
N PRO A 454 -25.71 -29.21 4.24
CA PRO A 454 -26.50 -30.16 3.45
C PRO A 454 -25.59 -31.10 2.67
N GLY A 455 -25.96 -32.38 2.59
CA GLY A 455 -25.10 -33.39 2.00
C GLY A 455 -24.20 -34.08 3.02
N GLY A 456 -23.89 -33.46 4.17
CA GLY A 456 -23.25 -34.09 5.33
C GLY A 456 -21.72 -34.22 5.26
N THR A 457 -21.08 -33.39 4.43
CA THR A 457 -19.65 -33.08 4.45
C THR A 457 -19.51 -31.57 4.58
N GLY A 458 -18.48 -31.10 5.27
CA GLY A 458 -18.33 -29.68 5.60
C GLY A 458 -19.23 -29.21 6.74
N LEU A 459 -18.76 -28.18 7.44
CA LEU A 459 -19.48 -27.57 8.56
C LEU A 459 -19.01 -26.13 8.77
N TRP A 460 -19.77 -25.37 9.55
CA TRP A 460 -19.32 -24.08 10.08
C TRP A 460 -19.77 -23.91 11.53
N CYS A 461 -19.11 -23.00 12.26
CA CYS A 461 -19.50 -22.65 13.62
C CYS A 461 -19.11 -21.21 13.95
N ASP A 462 -19.79 -20.61 14.92
CA ASP A 462 -19.46 -19.28 15.45
C ASP A 462 -18.79 -19.38 16.82
N ILE A 463 -17.79 -18.53 17.06
CA ILE A 463 -17.09 -18.35 18.34
C ILE A 463 -17.07 -16.86 18.67
N GLY A 464 -17.27 -16.51 19.95
CA GLY A 464 -17.29 -15.11 20.41
C GLY A 464 -18.72 -14.55 20.55
N PRO A 465 -18.85 -13.28 20.94
CA PRO A 465 -20.14 -12.64 21.16
C PRO A 465 -20.88 -12.39 19.84
N GLU A 466 -22.23 -12.38 19.86
CA GLU A 466 -23.02 -11.88 18.74
C GLU A 466 -22.78 -10.38 18.56
N THR A 467 -22.21 -10.00 17.41
CA THR A 467 -21.90 -8.62 17.05
C THR A 467 -22.37 -8.32 15.63
N GLU A 468 -22.50 -7.03 15.30
CA GLU A 468 -22.85 -6.59 13.94
C GLU A 468 -21.77 -6.95 12.92
N HIS A 469 -20.50 -6.98 13.36
CA HIS A 469 -19.37 -7.40 12.55
C HIS A 469 -19.04 -8.86 12.79
N CYS A 470 -18.84 -9.63 11.72
CA CYS A 470 -18.40 -11.01 11.80
C CYS A 470 -17.25 -11.29 10.84
N ILE A 471 -16.18 -11.90 11.36
CA ILE A 471 -15.01 -12.31 10.57
C ILE A 471 -15.12 -13.81 10.31
N ALA A 472 -15.08 -14.21 9.04
CA ALA A 472 -15.02 -15.61 8.65
C ALA A 472 -13.58 -16.05 8.36
N LEU A 473 -13.20 -17.23 8.86
CA LEU A 473 -11.94 -17.91 8.57
C LEU A 473 -12.24 -19.24 7.87
N ARG A 474 -11.72 -19.44 6.67
CA ARG A 474 -11.96 -20.62 5.84
C ARG A 474 -10.77 -21.58 5.83
N ALA A 475 -11.07 -22.87 5.92
CA ALA A 475 -10.17 -23.97 5.55
C ALA A 475 -10.93 -25.00 4.71
N ASP A 476 -10.29 -25.51 3.67
CA ASP A 476 -10.75 -26.62 2.84
C ASP A 476 -10.41 -27.98 3.47
N LEU A 477 -11.16 -29.01 3.09
CA LEU A 477 -11.11 -30.35 3.71
C LEU A 477 -10.64 -31.46 2.78
N ASP A 478 -10.81 -31.31 1.47
CA ASP A 478 -10.74 -32.42 0.51
C ASP A 478 -9.33 -32.78 0.06
N ALA A 479 -9.21 -34.00 -0.44
CA ALA A 479 -7.98 -34.54 -1.00
C ALA A 479 -8.11 -34.84 -2.50
N LEU A 480 -6.99 -35.19 -3.11
CA LEU A 480 -6.87 -35.41 -4.55
C LEU A 480 -6.75 -36.91 -4.91
N PRO A 481 -7.22 -37.34 -6.11
CA PRO A 481 -7.05 -38.70 -6.62
C PRO A 481 -5.63 -38.93 -7.16
N ILE A 482 -4.64 -38.76 -6.29
CA ILE A 482 -3.21 -38.90 -6.56
C ILE A 482 -2.65 -39.99 -5.65
N THR A 483 -1.83 -40.88 -6.22
CA THR A 483 -1.08 -41.85 -5.42
C THR A 483 0.10 -41.16 -4.78
N GLU A 484 0.14 -41.11 -3.45
CA GLU A 484 1.24 -40.52 -2.71
C GLU A 484 2.56 -41.28 -2.92
N ALA A 485 3.65 -40.56 -3.13
CA ALA A 485 5.00 -41.08 -3.30
C ALA A 485 6.01 -40.33 -2.42
N THR A 486 5.56 -39.78 -1.29
CA THR A 486 6.41 -39.01 -0.38
C THR A 486 7.31 -39.90 0.48
N GLY A 487 6.87 -41.11 0.86
CA GLY A 487 7.58 -41.97 1.80
C GLY A 487 7.58 -41.48 3.25
N LEU A 488 6.65 -40.59 3.62
CA LEU A 488 6.46 -40.13 5.00
C LEU A 488 5.94 -41.27 5.89
N GLU A 489 6.26 -41.24 7.19
CA GLU A 489 5.77 -42.24 8.16
C GLU A 489 4.24 -42.26 8.27
N PHE A 490 3.59 -41.14 7.97
CA PHE A 490 2.15 -40.92 7.99
C PHE A 490 1.57 -40.74 6.58
N GLN A 491 2.24 -41.27 5.54
CA GLN A 491 1.70 -41.26 4.18
C GLN A 491 0.29 -41.89 4.12
N SER A 492 -0.48 -41.49 3.12
CA SER A 492 -1.84 -41.97 2.87
C SER A 492 -1.92 -43.50 2.91
N THR A 493 -2.90 -43.97 3.69
CA THR A 493 -3.30 -45.38 3.77
C THR A 493 -4.41 -45.72 2.78
N VAL A 494 -4.98 -44.70 2.11
CA VAL A 494 -6.07 -44.84 1.14
C VAL A 494 -5.48 -44.95 -0.26
N PRO A 495 -5.64 -46.10 -0.95
CA PRO A 495 -5.03 -46.30 -2.26
C PRO A 495 -5.47 -45.25 -3.28
N GLY A 496 -4.49 -44.54 -3.86
CA GLY A 496 -4.72 -43.59 -4.95
C GLY A 496 -5.30 -42.24 -4.53
N VAL A 497 -5.33 -41.93 -3.23
CA VAL A 497 -5.82 -40.65 -2.71
C VAL A 497 -4.76 -40.04 -1.78
N SER A 498 -4.53 -38.72 -1.86
CA SER A 498 -3.53 -38.02 -1.02
C SER A 498 -3.84 -36.54 -0.87
N HIS A 499 -3.45 -35.94 0.26
CA HIS A 499 -3.44 -34.48 0.43
C HIS A 499 -2.20 -33.86 -0.24
N ALA A 500 -2.27 -33.68 -1.56
CA ALA A 500 -1.20 -33.08 -2.36
C ALA A 500 -1.34 -31.55 -2.57
N CYS A 501 -2.33 -30.92 -1.92
CA CYS A 501 -2.55 -29.47 -1.95
C CYS A 501 -2.43 -28.79 -0.56
N GLY A 502 -2.29 -29.59 0.52
CA GLY A 502 -2.10 -29.10 1.89
C GLY A 502 -3.38 -28.84 2.69
N HIS A 503 -4.55 -29.29 2.23
CA HIS A 503 -5.84 -29.08 2.90
C HIS A 503 -5.91 -29.75 4.29
N ASP A 504 -5.13 -30.82 4.50
CA ASP A 504 -4.88 -31.42 5.83
C ASP A 504 -4.27 -30.41 6.81
N ALA A 505 -3.33 -29.59 6.34
CA ALA A 505 -2.71 -28.54 7.15
C ALA A 505 -3.66 -27.35 7.35
N HIS A 506 -4.40 -26.93 6.32
CA HIS A 506 -5.39 -25.85 6.44
C HIS A 506 -6.43 -26.18 7.51
N THR A 507 -7.01 -27.38 7.43
CA THR A 507 -7.97 -27.91 8.40
C THR A 507 -7.39 -27.93 9.81
N ALA A 508 -6.21 -28.53 9.99
CA ALA A 508 -5.57 -28.64 11.30
C ALA A 508 -5.24 -27.26 11.92
N MET A 509 -4.78 -26.29 11.12
CA MET A 509 -4.53 -24.93 11.58
C MET A 509 -5.80 -24.23 12.05
N LEU A 510 -6.92 -24.40 11.34
CA LEU A 510 -8.20 -23.79 11.73
C LEU A 510 -8.81 -24.49 12.97
N MET A 511 -8.66 -25.81 13.11
CA MET A 511 -9.00 -26.54 14.34
C MET A 511 -8.19 -26.05 15.54
N GLY A 512 -6.91 -25.77 15.35
CA GLY A 512 -6.05 -25.17 16.37
C GLY A 512 -6.45 -23.73 16.70
N ALA A 513 -6.78 -22.91 15.70
CA ALA A 513 -7.31 -21.57 15.90
C ALA A 513 -8.62 -21.61 16.72
N ALA A 514 -9.52 -22.57 16.45
CA ALA A 514 -10.74 -22.76 17.24
C ALA A 514 -10.44 -22.99 18.72
N ALA A 515 -9.47 -23.85 19.05
CA ALA A 515 -9.08 -24.11 20.45
C ALA A 515 -8.55 -22.84 21.14
N VAL A 516 -7.78 -22.01 20.42
CA VAL A 516 -7.29 -20.73 20.93
C VAL A 516 -8.43 -19.75 21.14
N LEU A 517 -9.35 -19.62 20.18
CA LEU A 517 -10.46 -18.68 20.24
C LEU A 517 -11.49 -19.05 21.30
N VAL A 518 -11.68 -20.33 21.61
CA VAL A 518 -12.53 -20.75 22.75
C VAL A 518 -11.86 -20.42 24.08
N LYS A 519 -10.56 -20.71 24.21
CA LYS A 519 -9.80 -20.40 25.45
C LYS A 519 -9.68 -18.89 25.67
N TYR A 520 -9.49 -18.16 24.59
CA TYR A 520 -9.35 -16.71 24.55
C TYR A 520 -10.37 -16.15 23.55
N PRO A 521 -11.61 -15.89 23.99
CA PRO A 521 -12.66 -15.35 23.14
C PRO A 521 -12.25 -14.07 22.40
N PRO A 522 -12.61 -13.92 21.11
CA PRO A 522 -12.48 -12.67 20.38
C PRO A 522 -13.55 -11.66 20.82
N THR A 523 -13.38 -10.38 20.50
CA THR A 523 -14.38 -9.32 20.80
C THR A 523 -15.52 -9.24 19.79
N CYS A 524 -15.35 -9.84 18.61
CA CYS A 524 -16.39 -9.95 17.59
C CYS A 524 -16.70 -11.42 17.29
N ARG A 525 -17.85 -11.65 16.67
CA ARG A 525 -18.23 -12.98 16.19
C ARG A 525 -17.23 -13.45 15.13
N VAL A 526 -16.59 -14.59 15.39
CA VAL A 526 -15.72 -15.26 14.42
C VAL A 526 -16.40 -16.52 13.92
N ARG A 527 -16.61 -16.60 12.59
CA ARG A 527 -17.13 -17.79 11.94
C ARG A 527 -15.99 -18.65 11.41
N LEU A 528 -15.95 -19.91 11.77
CA LEU A 528 -15.03 -20.88 11.20
C LEU A 528 -15.78 -21.69 10.14
N ILE A 529 -15.25 -21.71 8.91
CA ILE A 529 -15.84 -22.41 7.77
C ILE A 529 -14.89 -23.54 7.37
N PHE A 530 -15.35 -24.78 7.49
CA PHE A 530 -14.66 -25.98 7.05
C PHE A 530 -15.33 -26.50 5.78
N GLN A 531 -14.76 -26.13 4.64
CA GLN A 531 -15.35 -26.27 3.32
C GLN A 531 -14.98 -27.61 2.66
N PRO A 532 -15.95 -28.38 2.13
CA PRO A 532 -15.67 -29.56 1.32
C PRO A 532 -15.37 -29.18 -0.15
N GLY A 533 -14.80 -30.12 -0.90
CA GLY A 533 -14.85 -30.14 -2.37
C GLY A 533 -14.25 -28.98 -3.15
N GLU A 534 -13.19 -28.32 -2.66
CA GLU A 534 -12.48 -27.25 -3.37
C GLU A 534 -11.97 -27.73 -4.74
N GLU A 535 -11.44 -28.96 -4.81
CA GLU A 535 -10.71 -29.50 -5.98
C GLU A 535 -11.62 -29.90 -7.16
N THR A 536 -12.89 -29.50 -7.12
CA THR A 536 -13.88 -29.75 -8.17
C THR A 536 -14.42 -28.44 -8.74
N THR A 537 -15.10 -28.52 -9.89
CA THR A 537 -15.79 -27.36 -10.47
C THR A 537 -17.29 -27.66 -10.50
N PRO A 538 -18.15 -26.82 -9.91
CA PRO A 538 -17.91 -25.42 -9.50
C PRO A 538 -17.21 -25.21 -8.14
N GLY A 539 -16.94 -26.28 -7.39
CA GLY A 539 -16.32 -26.22 -6.06
C GLY A 539 -17.36 -26.25 -4.94
N GLY A 540 -16.95 -26.59 -3.72
CA GLY A 540 -17.85 -26.67 -2.57
C GLY A 540 -18.13 -25.34 -1.88
N SER A 541 -17.47 -24.25 -2.27
CA SER A 541 -17.81 -22.91 -1.77
C SER A 541 -19.23 -22.49 -2.18
N VAL A 542 -19.71 -22.90 -3.36
CA VAL A 542 -21.10 -22.65 -3.81
C VAL A 542 -22.12 -23.28 -2.86
N ASP A 543 -21.90 -24.55 -2.48
CA ASP A 543 -22.76 -25.27 -1.54
C ASP A 543 -22.67 -24.67 -0.13
N THR A 544 -21.48 -24.22 0.25
CA THR A 544 -21.22 -23.56 1.54
C THR A 544 -21.97 -22.24 1.66
N ILE A 545 -21.97 -21.42 0.61
CA ILE A 545 -22.74 -20.17 0.52
C ILE A 545 -24.24 -20.50 0.58
N ALA A 546 -24.71 -21.48 -0.20
CA ALA A 546 -26.10 -21.90 -0.20
C ALA A 546 -26.58 -22.46 1.15
N ALA A 547 -25.66 -23.01 1.96
CA ALA A 547 -25.91 -23.48 3.33
C ALA A 547 -25.98 -22.35 4.38
N GLY A 548 -25.90 -21.08 3.97
CA GLY A 548 -26.00 -19.91 4.85
C GLY A 548 -24.71 -19.55 5.58
N ALA A 549 -23.57 -20.16 5.25
CA ALA A 549 -22.31 -19.93 5.97
C ALA A 549 -21.80 -18.48 5.85
N LEU A 550 -22.22 -17.72 4.84
CA LEU A 550 -21.88 -16.29 4.71
C LEU A 550 -22.89 -15.33 5.35
N GLU A 551 -24.01 -15.81 5.90
CA GLU A 551 -25.02 -14.93 6.47
C GLU A 551 -24.46 -14.13 7.65
N GLY A 552 -24.47 -12.81 7.54
CA GLY A 552 -23.96 -11.89 8.56
C GLY A 552 -22.44 -11.79 8.62
N VAL A 553 -21.70 -12.37 7.67
CA VAL A 553 -20.24 -12.22 7.55
C VAL A 553 -19.90 -10.87 6.94
N SER A 554 -18.98 -10.14 7.56
CA SER A 554 -18.50 -8.82 7.09
C SER A 554 -17.22 -8.92 6.28
N LYS A 555 -16.30 -9.82 6.67
CA LYS A 555 -15.03 -10.08 5.99
C LYS A 555 -14.69 -11.56 6.04
N ILE A 556 -14.04 -12.11 5.02
CA ILE A 556 -13.59 -13.50 4.99
C ILE A 556 -12.09 -13.63 4.67
N TYR A 557 -11.41 -14.55 5.34
CA TYR A 557 -9.98 -14.80 5.16
C TYR A 557 -9.66 -16.29 4.98
N ALA A 558 -8.62 -16.56 4.21
CA ALA A 558 -8.05 -17.90 4.02
C ALA A 558 -6.53 -17.86 3.92
N LEU A 559 -5.89 -18.99 4.26
CA LEU A 559 -4.47 -19.22 3.99
C LEU A 559 -4.34 -20.44 3.11
N HIS A 560 -3.41 -20.39 2.15
CA HIS A 560 -3.11 -21.51 1.27
C HIS A 560 -1.62 -21.82 1.30
N CYS A 561 -1.25 -23.10 1.41
CA CYS A 561 0.13 -23.54 1.36
C CYS A 561 0.81 -23.19 0.03
N ASP A 562 2.07 -22.77 0.09
CA ASP A 562 2.86 -22.40 -1.07
C ASP A 562 4.28 -22.99 -0.97
N PRO A 563 4.60 -24.04 -1.75
CA PRO A 563 5.92 -24.68 -1.74
C PRO A 563 7.01 -23.82 -2.41
N ASN A 564 6.66 -22.67 -3.00
CA ASN A 564 7.65 -21.72 -3.53
C ASN A 564 8.18 -20.76 -2.48
N LEU A 565 7.53 -20.70 -1.31
CA LEU A 565 7.92 -19.87 -0.18
C LEU A 565 8.52 -20.71 0.94
N GLU A 566 9.60 -20.19 1.53
CA GLU A 566 10.27 -20.82 2.68
C GLU A 566 9.40 -20.72 3.94
N VAL A 567 9.49 -21.73 4.80
CA VAL A 567 8.89 -21.72 6.14
C VAL A 567 9.20 -20.42 6.87
N GLY A 568 8.18 -19.85 7.50
CA GLY A 568 8.26 -18.59 8.23
C GLY A 568 8.02 -17.37 7.35
N LYS A 569 7.92 -17.52 6.02
CA LYS A 569 7.44 -16.46 5.13
C LYS A 569 5.96 -16.64 4.82
N LEU A 570 5.20 -15.54 4.87
CA LEU A 570 3.85 -15.50 4.34
C LEU A 570 3.77 -14.37 3.32
N ALA A 571 2.99 -14.57 2.27
CA ALA A 571 2.86 -13.60 1.19
C ALA A 571 1.41 -13.29 0.89
N THR A 572 1.12 -12.03 0.59
CA THR A 572 -0.19 -11.62 0.06
C THR A 572 -0.02 -10.49 -0.93
N ARG A 573 -1.07 -10.18 -1.67
CA ARG A 573 -1.12 -9.06 -2.61
C ARG A 573 -2.53 -8.52 -2.68
N SER A 574 -2.66 -7.22 -2.96
CA SER A 574 -3.96 -6.63 -3.30
C SER A 574 -4.31 -6.95 -4.76
N GLY A 575 -5.60 -7.13 -5.04
CA GLY A 575 -6.06 -7.54 -6.35
C GLY A 575 -5.86 -9.05 -6.61
N PRO A 576 -5.77 -9.48 -7.88
CA PRO A 576 -5.85 -10.89 -8.23
C PRO A 576 -4.67 -11.72 -7.70
N ILE A 577 -4.90 -12.72 -6.85
CA ILE A 577 -3.86 -13.64 -6.36
C ILE A 577 -3.88 -15.00 -7.09
N THR A 578 -5.00 -15.33 -7.73
CA THR A 578 -5.14 -16.49 -8.63
C THR A 578 -5.66 -16.05 -10.00
N SER A 579 -5.86 -17.01 -10.90
CA SER A 579 -6.48 -16.78 -12.21
C SER A 579 -7.79 -17.56 -12.29
N SER A 580 -8.73 -17.07 -13.09
CA SER A 580 -9.91 -17.84 -13.44
C SER A 580 -9.58 -19.11 -14.21
N ASN A 581 -10.55 -20.02 -14.27
CA ASN A 581 -10.54 -21.12 -15.20
C ASN A 581 -11.82 -21.16 -16.06
N ALA A 582 -11.68 -21.60 -17.30
CA ALA A 582 -12.79 -21.96 -18.16
C ALA A 582 -12.36 -23.06 -19.13
N SER A 583 -13.30 -23.91 -19.55
CA SER A 583 -13.06 -24.95 -20.55
C SER A 583 -13.78 -24.61 -21.85
N VAL A 584 -13.08 -24.79 -22.97
CA VAL A 584 -13.59 -24.56 -24.31
C VAL A 584 -13.48 -25.86 -25.08
N THR A 585 -14.63 -26.44 -25.45
CA THR A 585 -14.69 -27.61 -26.33
C THR A 585 -15.40 -27.24 -27.62
N VAL A 586 -14.72 -27.41 -28.75
CA VAL A 586 -15.27 -27.16 -30.08
C VAL A 586 -15.29 -28.46 -30.86
N ARG A 587 -16.48 -28.89 -31.27
CA ARG A 587 -16.67 -30.04 -32.16
C ARG A 587 -17.00 -29.53 -33.56
N LEU A 588 -16.37 -30.13 -34.56
CA LEU A 588 -16.46 -29.73 -35.97
C LEU A 588 -16.99 -30.91 -36.80
N TRP A 589 -17.81 -30.62 -37.82
CA TRP A 589 -18.30 -31.60 -38.79
C TRP A 589 -18.25 -31.09 -40.23
N SER A 590 -17.96 -32.01 -41.14
CA SER A 590 -18.00 -31.83 -42.59
C SER A 590 -18.58 -33.08 -43.27
N GLN A 591 -18.78 -33.03 -44.59
CA GLN A 591 -19.19 -34.22 -45.37
C GLN A 591 -18.06 -35.25 -45.56
N GLY A 592 -16.82 -34.92 -45.16
CA GLY A 592 -15.64 -35.74 -45.46
C GLY A 592 -15.37 -35.87 -46.96
N GLY A 593 -14.36 -36.66 -47.34
CA GLY A 593 -14.14 -37.00 -48.75
C GLY A 593 -12.69 -37.27 -49.11
N HIS A 594 -12.41 -37.37 -50.40
CA HIS A 594 -11.07 -37.67 -50.89
C HIS A 594 -10.21 -36.39 -50.94
N THR A 595 -8.98 -36.44 -50.40
CA THR A 595 -8.07 -35.27 -50.31
C THR A 595 -7.74 -34.62 -51.66
N ALA A 596 -7.77 -35.35 -52.78
CA ALA A 596 -7.63 -34.84 -54.13
C ALA A 596 -8.78 -33.94 -54.62
N ARG A 597 -9.90 -33.83 -53.89
CA ARG A 597 -11.06 -33.01 -54.25
C ARG A 597 -11.55 -32.15 -53.09
N PRO A 598 -10.68 -31.31 -52.49
CA PRO A 598 -11.01 -30.58 -51.27
C PRO A 598 -12.16 -29.58 -51.49
N HIS A 599 -12.34 -29.07 -52.71
CA HIS A 599 -13.46 -28.19 -53.11
C HIS A 599 -14.85 -28.85 -53.06
N LEU A 600 -14.93 -30.17 -52.89
CA LEU A 600 -16.19 -30.91 -52.70
C LEU A 600 -16.40 -31.31 -51.22
N THR A 601 -15.53 -30.86 -50.33
CA THR A 601 -15.52 -31.17 -48.90
C THR A 601 -15.54 -29.88 -48.09
N GLY A 602 -15.89 -29.95 -46.81
CA GLY A 602 -15.49 -28.92 -45.85
C GLY A 602 -14.13 -29.33 -45.31
N ASP A 603 -13.06 -28.64 -45.71
CA ASP A 603 -11.68 -28.96 -45.29
C ASP A 603 -11.52 -28.79 -43.77
N LEU A 604 -11.93 -29.82 -43.03
CA LEU A 604 -12.13 -29.78 -41.59
C LEU A 604 -10.81 -29.60 -40.82
N ILE A 605 -9.72 -30.15 -41.37
CA ILE A 605 -8.38 -29.97 -40.80
C ILE A 605 -7.95 -28.51 -40.95
N HIS A 606 -8.14 -27.92 -42.14
CA HIS A 606 -7.81 -26.52 -42.35
C HIS A 606 -8.66 -25.58 -41.49
N ALA A 607 -9.98 -25.80 -41.42
CA ALA A 607 -10.87 -25.03 -40.55
C ALA A 607 -10.47 -25.14 -39.07
N GLY A 608 -10.12 -26.34 -38.61
CA GLY A 608 -9.59 -26.56 -37.26
C GLY A 608 -8.28 -25.81 -37.01
N ALA A 609 -7.34 -25.80 -37.97
CA ALA A 609 -6.08 -25.07 -37.85
C ALA A 609 -6.27 -23.55 -37.79
N VAL A 610 -7.21 -23.01 -38.59
CA VAL A 610 -7.62 -21.60 -38.54
C VAL A 610 -8.21 -21.27 -37.18
N LEU A 611 -9.03 -22.15 -36.60
CA LEU A 611 -9.57 -21.92 -35.27
C LEU A 611 -8.49 -21.94 -34.18
N ILE A 612 -7.60 -22.94 -34.21
CA ILE A 612 -6.53 -23.11 -33.22
C ILE A 612 -5.66 -21.86 -33.14
N THR A 613 -5.26 -21.32 -34.29
CA THR A 613 -4.36 -20.16 -34.37
C THR A 613 -5.10 -18.83 -34.33
N GLY A 614 -6.25 -18.74 -34.98
CA GLY A 614 -7.04 -17.53 -35.11
C GLY A 614 -7.69 -17.11 -33.80
N LEU A 615 -8.24 -18.07 -33.02
CA LEU A 615 -8.90 -17.73 -31.76
C LEU A 615 -7.91 -17.08 -30.78
N ALA A 616 -6.73 -17.69 -30.58
CA ALA A 616 -5.68 -17.11 -29.76
C ALA A 616 -5.25 -15.72 -30.27
N SER A 617 -5.07 -15.57 -31.58
CA SER A 617 -4.65 -14.30 -32.19
C SER A 617 -5.67 -13.17 -32.00
N VAL A 618 -6.97 -13.48 -32.07
CA VAL A 618 -8.04 -12.50 -31.86
C VAL A 618 -8.15 -12.11 -30.38
N LEU A 619 -8.09 -13.09 -29.48
CA LEU A 619 -8.11 -12.84 -28.03
C LEU A 619 -6.95 -11.93 -27.62
N ASP A 620 -5.74 -12.17 -28.12
CA ASP A 620 -4.54 -11.31 -27.90
C ASP A 620 -4.67 -9.87 -28.43
N ARG A 621 -5.69 -9.57 -29.23
CA ARG A 621 -5.97 -8.21 -29.76
C ARG A 621 -7.20 -7.56 -29.15
N ARG A 622 -8.15 -8.36 -28.67
CA ARG A 622 -9.45 -7.92 -28.13
C ARG A 622 -9.44 -7.84 -26.60
N ILE A 623 -8.49 -8.50 -25.94
CA ILE A 623 -8.34 -8.52 -24.49
C ILE A 623 -7.11 -7.70 -24.09
N ASP A 624 -7.21 -6.93 -23.01
CA ASP A 624 -6.07 -6.20 -22.45
C ASP A 624 -4.97 -7.19 -22.01
N ALA A 625 -3.77 -7.03 -22.58
CA ALA A 625 -2.61 -7.88 -22.31
C ALA A 625 -2.20 -7.92 -20.82
N ARG A 626 -2.57 -6.90 -20.03
CA ARG A 626 -2.29 -6.84 -18.59
C ARG A 626 -3.15 -7.81 -17.76
N THR A 627 -4.22 -8.36 -18.34
CA THR A 627 -5.10 -9.32 -17.68
C THR A 627 -4.53 -10.75 -17.65
N ALA A 628 -3.34 -10.94 -18.24
CA ALA A 628 -2.64 -12.23 -18.31
C ALA A 628 -3.56 -13.36 -18.82
N THR A 629 -4.40 -13.06 -19.81
CA THR A 629 -5.35 -14.04 -20.35
C THR A 629 -4.63 -15.02 -21.27
N VAL A 630 -4.82 -16.32 -21.05
CA VAL A 630 -4.14 -17.39 -21.80
C VAL A 630 -5.16 -18.42 -22.28
N LEU A 631 -5.13 -18.74 -23.58
CA LEU A 631 -5.81 -19.88 -24.19
C LEU A 631 -4.80 -20.99 -24.49
N THR A 632 -5.05 -22.18 -23.97
CA THR A 632 -4.22 -23.37 -24.25
C THR A 632 -5.07 -24.51 -24.78
N TRP A 633 -4.74 -25.02 -25.97
CA TRP A 633 -5.36 -26.24 -26.51
C TRP A 633 -4.69 -27.49 -25.94
N GLY A 634 -5.41 -28.26 -25.14
CA GLY A 634 -4.92 -29.50 -24.53
C GLY A 634 -5.16 -30.74 -25.40
N LYS A 635 -6.16 -30.71 -26.28
CA LYS A 635 -6.49 -31.83 -27.19
C LYS A 635 -6.91 -31.32 -28.55
N VAL A 636 -6.35 -31.95 -29.58
CA VAL A 636 -6.75 -31.77 -30.98
C VAL A 636 -6.85 -33.15 -31.62
N SER A 637 -8.02 -33.49 -32.17
CA SER A 637 -8.22 -34.79 -32.83
C SER A 637 -9.16 -34.69 -34.03
N ALA A 638 -8.77 -35.25 -35.17
CA ALA A 638 -9.58 -35.34 -36.37
C ALA A 638 -9.00 -36.37 -37.35
N GLY A 639 -9.85 -37.24 -37.90
CA GLY A 639 -9.46 -38.25 -38.91
C GLY A 639 -8.64 -39.43 -38.39
N GLN A 640 -8.38 -40.39 -39.29
CA GLN A 640 -7.63 -41.63 -39.02
C GLN A 640 -6.66 -42.00 -40.15
N VAL A 641 -6.94 -41.59 -41.39
CA VAL A 641 -6.19 -41.99 -42.59
C VAL A 641 -5.77 -40.74 -43.38
N GLY A 642 -4.51 -40.67 -43.82
CA GLY A 642 -3.93 -39.46 -44.41
C GLY A 642 -4.40 -39.08 -45.82
N ASN A 643 -5.19 -39.92 -46.50
CA ASN A 643 -5.72 -39.63 -47.84
C ASN A 643 -7.24 -39.31 -47.86
N SER A 644 -7.84 -39.10 -46.68
CA SER A 644 -9.24 -38.70 -46.52
C SER A 644 -9.36 -37.40 -45.73
N VAL A 645 -10.23 -36.51 -46.19
CA VAL A 645 -10.73 -35.39 -45.37
C VAL A 645 -11.71 -35.98 -44.34
N PRO A 646 -11.55 -35.69 -43.04
CA PRO A 646 -12.38 -36.27 -42.00
C PRO A 646 -13.77 -35.64 -41.91
N GLU A 647 -14.75 -36.45 -41.50
CA GLU A 647 -16.13 -36.03 -41.27
C GLU A 647 -16.30 -35.28 -39.94
N SER A 648 -15.44 -35.53 -38.94
CA SER A 648 -15.53 -34.91 -37.62
C SER A 648 -14.17 -34.62 -36.99
N GLY A 649 -14.14 -33.63 -36.12
CA GLY A 649 -13.00 -33.32 -35.25
C GLY A 649 -13.42 -32.69 -33.92
N GLU A 650 -12.52 -32.71 -32.96
CA GLU A 650 -12.72 -32.15 -31.62
C GLU A 650 -11.45 -31.41 -31.16
N LEU A 651 -11.67 -30.21 -30.62
CA LEU A 651 -10.67 -29.34 -30.00
C LEU A 651 -11.10 -29.09 -28.56
N VAL A 652 -10.21 -29.35 -27.60
CA VAL A 652 -10.45 -29.06 -26.18
C VAL A 652 -9.32 -28.18 -25.67
N GLY A 653 -9.69 -27.04 -25.09
CA GLY A 653 -8.77 -26.08 -24.52
C GLY A 653 -9.25 -25.50 -23.20
N THR A 654 -8.37 -24.75 -22.56
CA THR A 654 -8.63 -24.02 -21.33
C THR A 654 -8.30 -22.56 -21.49
N LEU A 655 -9.11 -21.71 -20.86
CA LEU A 655 -8.88 -20.27 -20.74
C LEU A 655 -8.60 -19.93 -19.29
N ARG A 656 -7.65 -19.01 -19.08
CA ARG A 656 -7.31 -18.47 -17.77
C ARG A 656 -7.18 -16.97 -17.87
N SER A 657 -7.60 -16.23 -16.85
CA SER A 657 -7.44 -14.77 -16.79
C SER A 657 -7.29 -14.27 -15.35
N ALA A 658 -6.41 -13.29 -15.15
CA ALA A 658 -6.27 -12.56 -13.90
C ALA A 658 -7.45 -11.63 -13.60
N SER A 659 -8.20 -11.26 -14.63
CA SER A 659 -9.23 -10.24 -14.54
C SER A 659 -10.60 -10.88 -14.38
N HIS A 660 -11.31 -10.48 -13.34
CA HIS A 660 -12.70 -10.85 -13.13
C HIS A 660 -13.59 -10.32 -14.26
N GLU A 661 -13.41 -9.06 -14.66
CA GLU A 661 -14.15 -8.46 -15.78
C GLU A 661 -13.92 -9.23 -17.08
N THR A 662 -12.67 -9.63 -17.36
CA THR A 662 -12.37 -10.44 -18.54
C THR A 662 -13.05 -11.80 -18.44
N TRP A 663 -12.92 -12.49 -17.30
CA TRP A 663 -13.58 -13.77 -17.06
C TRP A 663 -15.10 -13.70 -17.30
N ALA A 664 -15.78 -12.67 -16.80
CA ALA A 664 -17.21 -12.47 -16.96
C ALA A 664 -17.65 -12.24 -18.42
N ASN A 665 -16.75 -11.76 -19.29
CA ASN A 665 -17.06 -11.40 -20.67
C ASN A 665 -16.39 -12.32 -21.72
N LEU A 666 -15.70 -13.39 -21.29
CA LEU A 666 -14.93 -14.25 -22.20
C LEU A 666 -15.82 -15.12 -23.10
N GLU A 667 -16.91 -15.68 -22.58
CA GLU A 667 -17.76 -16.59 -23.35
C GLU A 667 -18.38 -15.93 -24.60
N PRO A 668 -19.00 -14.74 -24.52
CA PRO A 668 -19.54 -14.07 -25.70
C PRO A 668 -18.47 -13.80 -26.76
N LEU A 669 -17.30 -13.32 -26.33
CA LEU A 669 -16.18 -13.01 -27.22
C LEU A 669 -15.66 -14.26 -27.94
N VAL A 670 -15.48 -15.37 -27.21
CA VAL A 670 -15.05 -16.65 -27.76
C VAL A 670 -16.09 -17.20 -28.75
N THR A 671 -17.37 -17.11 -28.40
CA THR A 671 -18.48 -17.59 -29.22
C THR A 671 -18.58 -16.84 -30.55
N GLU A 672 -18.53 -15.51 -30.50
CA GLU A 672 -18.50 -14.62 -31.67
C GLU A 672 -17.30 -14.96 -32.57
N THR A 673 -16.11 -14.99 -31.99
CA THR A 673 -14.85 -15.20 -32.74
C THR A 673 -14.81 -16.56 -33.44
N ILE A 674 -15.27 -17.63 -32.78
CA ILE A 674 -15.35 -18.96 -33.40
C ILE A 674 -16.26 -18.94 -34.62
N GLY A 675 -17.41 -18.26 -34.53
CA GLY A 675 -18.34 -18.10 -35.64
C GLY A 675 -17.72 -17.36 -36.82
N GLU A 676 -17.04 -16.24 -36.55
CA GLU A 676 -16.38 -15.43 -37.58
C GLU A 676 -15.24 -16.19 -38.29
N LEU A 677 -14.42 -16.93 -37.53
CA LEU A 677 -13.29 -17.69 -38.08
C LEU A 677 -13.74 -18.88 -38.95
N LEU A 678 -14.85 -19.53 -38.58
CA LEU A 678 -15.34 -20.72 -39.27
C LEU A 678 -16.30 -20.41 -40.43
N ALA A 679 -16.90 -19.21 -40.47
CA ALA A 679 -17.89 -18.82 -41.48
C ALA A 679 -17.44 -19.06 -42.94
N PRO A 680 -16.20 -18.77 -43.36
CA PRO A 680 -15.77 -18.97 -44.75
C PRO A 680 -15.69 -20.44 -45.20
N TYR A 681 -15.59 -21.38 -44.25
CA TYR A 681 -15.34 -22.80 -44.54
C TYR A 681 -16.61 -23.64 -44.57
N HIS A 682 -17.76 -23.07 -44.19
CA HIS A 682 -19.06 -23.75 -44.16
C HIS A 682 -19.04 -25.10 -43.41
N VAL A 683 -18.16 -25.23 -42.42
CA VAL A 683 -18.15 -26.39 -41.50
C VAL A 683 -19.22 -26.18 -40.43
N ARG A 684 -19.91 -27.26 -40.07
CA ARG A 684 -20.81 -27.22 -38.91
C ARG A 684 -19.95 -27.29 -37.65
N TYR A 685 -20.30 -26.53 -36.62
CA TYR A 685 -19.63 -26.63 -35.33
C TYR A 685 -20.62 -26.59 -34.16
N GLU A 686 -20.15 -27.07 -33.01
CA GLU A 686 -20.80 -26.97 -31.71
C GLU A 686 -19.74 -26.50 -30.71
N LEU A 687 -20.07 -25.45 -29.95
CA LEU A 687 -19.24 -24.92 -28.87
C LEU A 687 -19.89 -25.31 -27.54
N SER A 688 -19.11 -25.97 -26.69
CA SER A 688 -19.40 -26.12 -25.26
C SER A 688 -18.40 -25.26 -24.51
N TYR A 689 -18.87 -24.14 -23.98
CA TYR A 689 -18.11 -23.28 -23.08
C TYR A 689 -18.55 -23.57 -21.65
N LEU A 690 -17.63 -23.97 -20.78
CA LEU A 690 -17.89 -24.10 -19.35
C LEU A 690 -17.09 -23.01 -18.64
N GLN A 691 -17.79 -21.98 -18.20
CA GLN A 691 -17.22 -20.97 -17.31
C GLN A 691 -16.99 -21.63 -15.94
N GLY A 692 -15.75 -21.67 -15.50
CA GLY A 692 -15.42 -22.17 -14.17
C GLY A 692 -15.19 -21.01 -13.20
N VAL A 693 -14.37 -21.23 -12.18
CA VAL A 693 -14.25 -20.30 -11.05
C VAL A 693 -13.63 -18.95 -11.48
N PRO A 694 -14.09 -17.82 -10.92
CA PRO A 694 -13.45 -16.52 -11.11
C PRO A 694 -12.04 -16.49 -10.50
N PRO A 695 -11.20 -15.48 -10.83
CA PRO A 695 -9.95 -15.29 -10.09
C PRO A 695 -10.27 -14.83 -8.66
N VAL A 696 -9.47 -15.28 -7.69
CA VAL A 696 -9.48 -14.70 -6.33
C VAL A 696 -8.88 -13.31 -6.42
N VAL A 697 -9.70 -12.28 -6.20
CA VAL A 697 -9.30 -10.88 -6.18
C VAL A 697 -9.37 -10.37 -4.75
N ASN A 698 -8.20 -10.27 -4.10
CA ASN A 698 -8.12 -9.79 -2.72
C ASN A 698 -8.56 -8.33 -2.62
N ASP A 699 -9.50 -8.05 -1.72
CA ASP A 699 -9.91 -6.70 -1.38
C ASP A 699 -8.73 -5.92 -0.74
N PRO A 700 -8.49 -4.65 -1.11
CA PRO A 700 -7.36 -3.88 -0.58
C PRO A 700 -7.36 -3.68 0.94
N ASP A 701 -8.51 -3.53 1.57
CA ASP A 701 -8.62 -3.29 3.02
C ASP A 701 -8.46 -4.62 3.77
N CYS A 702 -9.07 -5.70 3.27
CA CYS A 702 -8.80 -7.06 3.78
C CYS A 702 -7.34 -7.47 3.59
N THR A 703 -6.70 -7.05 2.50
CA THR A 703 -5.26 -7.29 2.31
C THR A 703 -4.43 -6.58 3.38
N ALA A 704 -4.80 -5.36 3.76
CA ALA A 704 -4.11 -4.62 4.81
C ALA A 704 -4.24 -5.33 6.17
N ASP A 705 -5.45 -5.78 6.53
CA ASP A 705 -5.71 -6.57 7.74
C ASP A 705 -4.84 -7.84 7.75
N LEU A 706 -4.76 -8.54 6.62
CA LEU A 706 -3.97 -9.75 6.48
C LEU A 706 -2.46 -9.50 6.60
N ARG A 707 -1.97 -8.38 6.04
CA ARG A 707 -0.57 -7.96 6.20
C ARG A 707 -0.24 -7.63 7.65
N GLU A 708 -1.10 -6.89 8.36
CA GLU A 708 -0.94 -6.57 9.78
C GLU A 708 -0.90 -7.85 10.63
N ALA A 709 -1.82 -8.78 10.38
CA ALA A 709 -1.87 -10.07 11.06
C ALA A 709 -0.60 -10.91 10.80
N ILE A 710 -0.12 -10.97 9.56
CA ILE A 710 1.13 -11.67 9.20
C ILE A 710 2.33 -11.02 9.91
N GLU A 711 2.45 -9.69 9.82
CA GLU A 711 3.58 -8.95 10.40
C GLU A 711 3.65 -9.15 11.91
N SER A 712 2.52 -9.16 12.62
CA SER A 712 2.48 -9.41 14.06
C SER A 712 2.97 -10.82 14.47
N VAL A 713 2.96 -11.78 13.53
CA VAL A 713 3.28 -13.19 13.77
C VAL A 713 4.71 -13.56 13.34
N VAL A 714 5.13 -13.11 12.16
CA VAL A 714 6.45 -13.45 11.59
C VAL A 714 7.40 -12.28 11.48
N GLY A 715 6.95 -11.04 11.72
CA GLY A 715 7.74 -9.83 11.55
C GLY A 715 7.78 -9.34 10.11
N PHE A 716 8.07 -8.04 9.94
CA PHE A 716 8.05 -7.37 8.64
C PHE A 716 8.97 -8.01 7.58
N ASP A 717 10.19 -8.42 7.99
CA ASP A 717 11.18 -9.04 7.08
C ASP A 717 10.73 -10.39 6.50
N HIS A 718 9.67 -10.97 7.07
CA HIS A 718 9.11 -12.27 6.69
C HIS A 718 7.75 -12.16 5.98
N LEU A 719 7.24 -10.94 5.79
CA LEU A 719 6.09 -10.65 4.94
C LEU A 719 6.56 -10.39 3.50
N ALA A 720 6.21 -11.30 2.59
CA ALA A 720 6.50 -11.19 1.16
C ALA A 720 5.30 -10.66 0.35
N GLU A 721 5.55 -10.23 -0.88
CA GLU A 721 4.50 -9.98 -1.86
C GLU A 721 4.21 -11.27 -2.63
N ALA A 722 2.94 -11.67 -2.70
CA ALA A 722 2.56 -12.89 -3.41
C ALA A 722 2.64 -12.67 -4.93
N GLU A 723 3.15 -13.66 -5.66
CA GLU A 723 2.99 -13.71 -7.11
C GLU A 723 1.56 -14.16 -7.47
N GLN A 724 1.12 -13.81 -8.68
CA GLN A 724 -0.14 -14.31 -9.18
C GLN A 724 -0.01 -15.77 -9.63
N SER A 725 -0.85 -16.65 -9.10
CA SER A 725 -0.96 -18.01 -9.61
C SER A 725 -1.85 -18.08 -10.85
N SER A 726 -1.52 -18.99 -11.77
CA SER A 726 -2.39 -19.38 -12.88
C SER A 726 -3.43 -20.44 -12.49
N GLY A 727 -3.32 -21.02 -11.29
CA GLY A 727 -4.34 -21.89 -10.71
C GLY A 727 -5.64 -21.14 -10.46
N GLY A 728 -6.76 -21.88 -10.43
CA GLY A 728 -8.04 -21.39 -9.92
C GLY A 728 -8.19 -21.79 -8.44
N GLU A 729 -9.07 -21.11 -7.73
CA GLU A 729 -9.39 -21.39 -6.32
C GLU A 729 -10.85 -21.00 -6.11
N ASP A 730 -11.65 -21.90 -5.55
CA ASP A 730 -13.10 -21.70 -5.40
C ASP A 730 -13.47 -20.70 -4.28
N PHE A 731 -12.49 -20.28 -3.45
CA PHE A 731 -12.62 -19.16 -2.50
C PHE A 731 -13.10 -17.88 -3.19
N ALA A 732 -12.83 -17.72 -4.49
CA ALA A 732 -13.29 -16.59 -5.29
C ALA A 732 -14.82 -16.41 -5.23
N TRP A 733 -15.60 -17.49 -5.09
CA TRP A 733 -17.06 -17.40 -4.97
C TRP A 733 -17.51 -16.69 -3.68
N TYR A 734 -16.74 -16.77 -2.59
CA TYR A 734 -17.06 -15.97 -1.40
C TYR A 734 -16.85 -14.49 -1.65
N LEU A 735 -15.81 -14.15 -2.43
CA LEU A 735 -15.45 -12.76 -2.75
C LEU A 735 -16.45 -12.07 -3.67
N GLU A 736 -17.32 -12.83 -4.35
CA GLU A 736 -18.49 -12.28 -5.06
C GLU A 736 -19.56 -11.73 -4.10
N GLN A 737 -19.54 -12.13 -2.82
CA GLN A 737 -20.58 -11.79 -1.84
C GLN A 737 -20.07 -10.88 -0.73
N VAL A 738 -18.84 -11.10 -0.25
CA VAL A 738 -18.24 -10.37 0.87
C VAL A 738 -16.79 -10.01 0.58
N PRO A 739 -16.29 -8.85 1.03
CA PRO A 739 -14.87 -8.53 0.89
C PRO A 739 -14.02 -9.53 1.67
N GLY A 740 -12.85 -9.85 1.13
CA GLY A 740 -11.97 -10.83 1.75
C GLY A 740 -10.60 -10.87 1.11
N ALA A 741 -9.70 -11.61 1.75
CA ALA A 741 -8.35 -11.79 1.23
C ALA A 741 -7.78 -13.16 1.58
N MET A 742 -6.97 -13.69 0.66
CA MET A 742 -6.18 -14.90 0.85
C MET A 742 -4.68 -14.58 0.91
N ALA A 743 -3.94 -15.34 1.72
CA ALA A 743 -2.47 -15.29 1.75
C ALA A 743 -1.86 -16.67 1.46
N ARG A 744 -0.62 -16.64 0.98
CA ARG A 744 0.24 -17.80 0.75
C ARG A 744 1.10 -18.06 1.99
N LEU A 745 1.05 -19.28 2.51
CA LEU A 745 1.86 -19.75 3.63
C LEU A 745 3.06 -20.52 3.08
N GLY A 746 4.28 -20.07 3.36
CA GLY A 746 5.49 -20.77 2.95
C GLY A 746 5.68 -22.09 3.69
N VAL A 747 5.84 -23.17 2.92
CA VAL A 747 5.94 -24.54 3.42
C VAL A 747 7.22 -25.27 3.01
N TRP A 748 8.11 -24.60 2.29
CA TRP A 748 9.38 -25.18 1.88
C TRP A 748 10.44 -25.06 2.98
N ASP A 749 11.12 -26.16 3.29
CA ASP A 749 12.13 -26.25 4.35
C ASP A 749 13.43 -25.46 4.05
N GLY A 750 13.57 -24.94 2.83
CA GLY A 750 14.74 -24.22 2.34
C GLY A 750 15.84 -25.12 1.78
N VAL A 751 15.65 -26.44 1.74
CA VAL A 751 16.68 -27.41 1.35
C VAL A 751 16.12 -28.45 0.38
N GLY A 752 16.90 -28.80 -0.65
CA GLY A 752 16.50 -29.85 -1.60
C GLY A 752 15.54 -29.37 -2.69
N GLU A 753 14.88 -30.33 -3.34
CA GLU A 753 14.00 -30.10 -4.47
C GLU A 753 12.61 -29.66 -4.01
N ARG A 754 12.06 -28.63 -4.66
CA ARG A 754 10.68 -28.18 -4.43
C ARG A 754 9.73 -29.10 -5.20
N HIS A 755 8.74 -29.63 -4.50
CA HIS A 755 7.64 -30.36 -5.13
C HIS A 755 6.43 -29.45 -5.18
N GLU A 756 5.94 -29.19 -6.39
CA GLU A 756 4.74 -28.38 -6.61
C GLU A 756 3.50 -29.06 -6.03
N LEU A 757 2.47 -28.24 -5.80
CA LEU A 757 1.13 -28.72 -5.47
C LEU A 757 0.67 -29.71 -6.55
N HIS A 758 -0.11 -30.72 -6.16
CA HIS A 758 -0.65 -31.78 -7.02
C HIS A 758 0.42 -32.74 -7.59
N GLN A 759 1.66 -32.69 -7.09
CA GLN A 759 2.65 -33.73 -7.38
C GLN A 759 2.58 -34.86 -6.34
N PRO A 760 2.78 -36.14 -6.75
CA PRO A 760 2.87 -37.29 -5.83
C PRO A 760 3.87 -37.12 -4.68
N GLY A 761 4.92 -36.32 -4.90
CA GLY A 761 5.99 -36.07 -3.93
C GLY A 761 5.80 -34.78 -3.11
N PHE A 762 4.65 -34.10 -3.18
CA PHE A 762 4.41 -32.87 -2.43
C PHE A 762 4.67 -33.10 -0.93
N ARG A 763 5.48 -32.21 -0.34
CA ARG A 763 5.83 -32.23 1.08
C ARG A 763 5.67 -30.83 1.65
N LEU A 764 5.04 -30.77 2.81
CA LEU A 764 4.85 -29.56 3.61
C LEU A 764 5.66 -29.70 4.88
N ASP A 765 6.56 -28.74 5.12
CA ASP A 765 7.29 -28.65 6.39
C ASP A 765 6.33 -28.17 7.49
N GLU A 766 6.10 -29.06 8.46
CA GLU A 766 5.14 -28.86 9.55
C GLU A 766 5.45 -27.63 10.42
N ARG A 767 6.68 -27.12 10.42
CA ARG A 767 7.05 -25.87 11.10
C ARG A 767 6.26 -24.66 10.58
N ALA A 768 5.73 -24.71 9.37
CA ALA A 768 4.88 -23.66 8.81
C ALA A 768 3.54 -23.50 9.55
N MET A 769 3.00 -24.60 10.10
CA MET A 769 1.62 -24.64 10.59
C MET A 769 1.36 -23.69 11.76
N ILE A 770 2.35 -23.53 12.65
CA ILE A 770 2.21 -22.63 13.79
C ILE A 770 2.07 -21.16 13.36
N HIS A 771 2.73 -20.78 12.27
CA HIS A 771 2.63 -19.42 11.72
C HIS A 771 1.24 -19.20 11.12
N GLY A 772 0.74 -20.14 10.31
CA GLY A 772 -0.60 -20.02 9.73
C GLY A 772 -1.70 -19.97 10.80
N LEU A 773 -1.67 -20.85 11.81
CA LEU A 773 -2.60 -20.82 12.94
C LEU A 773 -2.56 -19.45 13.65
N ARG A 774 -1.37 -18.96 13.99
CA ARG A 774 -1.21 -17.67 14.68
C ARG A 774 -1.74 -16.50 13.83
N THR A 775 -1.52 -16.52 12.51
CA THR A 775 -2.06 -15.51 11.60
C THR A 775 -3.58 -15.54 11.56
N LEU A 776 -4.20 -16.73 11.51
CA LEU A 776 -5.66 -16.88 11.58
C LEU A 776 -6.22 -16.30 12.89
N VAL A 777 -5.58 -16.55 14.02
CA VAL A 777 -5.98 -15.97 15.31
C VAL A 777 -5.77 -14.45 15.34
N ALA A 778 -4.64 -13.96 14.83
CA ALA A 778 -4.31 -12.53 14.81
C ALA A 778 -5.35 -11.71 14.03
N LEU A 779 -5.82 -12.22 12.88
CA LEU A 779 -6.87 -11.59 12.07
C LEU A 779 -8.14 -11.27 12.87
N THR A 780 -8.50 -12.12 13.83
CA THR A 780 -9.73 -11.95 14.63
C THR A 780 -9.60 -10.91 15.74
N ARG A 781 -8.39 -10.41 15.97
CA ARG A 781 -8.02 -9.56 17.13
C ARG A 781 -7.50 -8.18 16.74
N LEU A 782 -7.51 -7.85 15.45
CA LEU A 782 -7.11 -6.52 14.98
C LEU A 782 -7.97 -5.43 15.66
N GLY A 783 -9.23 -5.70 16.04
CA GLY A 783 -10.07 -4.73 16.77
C GLY A 783 -9.74 -4.51 18.26
N ASP A 784 -8.94 -5.37 18.90
CA ASP A 784 -8.82 -5.43 20.37
C ASP A 784 -7.76 -4.51 20.97
N GLN A 785 -6.87 -3.95 20.14
CA GLN A 785 -5.76 -3.12 20.63
C GLN A 785 -6.14 -1.65 20.85
N THR A 786 -7.42 -1.40 21.14
CA THR A 786 -8.02 -0.06 21.29
C THR A 786 -8.66 0.23 22.64
N GLU A 787 -8.59 -0.68 23.61
CA GLU A 787 -9.02 -0.41 24.99
C GLU A 787 -7.87 -0.03 25.92
#